data_AF-A0A1M4MZN1-F1
#
_entry.id   AF-A0A1M4MZN1-F1
#
_cell.length_a   1.000
_cell.length_b   1.000
_cell.length_c   1.000
_cell.angle_alpha   90.00
_cell.angle_beta   90.00
_cell.angle_gamma   90.00
#
_symmetry.space_group_name_H-M   'P 1'
#
loop_
_entity.id
_entity.type
_entity.pdbx_description
1 polymer ?
#
loop_
_entity_poly.entity_id
_entity_poly.type
_entity_poly.pdbx_seq_one_letter_code
_entity_poly.pdbx_strand_id
1 'polypeptide(L)'
;MTRLTGGLIDRSKPLHFTFNGQGYKGYAGDTLASALLANGVQLMGRSFKYHRPRGVFSAGSEEPNALVTLRDGARSEPNTRATVTELYDGLTAKSQNHIGPLDRDLLAINDRLAPFFAAGFYYKTFMWPRAFWEKLYEPAIRKAAGLGELSMLPDPDAYDKGFLHCDVLIVGAGAAGLSAALTAGRAGAKVILADEDFQFGGRLLAESDLLDEAPACDWVNCTLAELDSLPNVCIMPRTTVFGTYDHGIYGAVEKVADHLPVPGNHVRQTLWRITAKSCVLAAGAIERHIPFADNDRPGIMLSGAMRAYANRWAAAPVKSPSDPVAIFTNGDDGHRTALDLIAKGAPVLGVIDTREDAPKFGDYQLFSGSTVTGSKGRLGLTSIQITRNGQSSWHDVGALAVGGGWNPNVHLSSHHRGRPVWDDTLLAFVPSPNGPKGMHPAGAAAGQGGTQASLTDGMRAALAALTEIGVIGAEITLPKAENRPSEQEAYWHVPGKKRAWVDFQNDVTVKDIALSHKENMRSVEHLKRWTTLGMATDQGKTSNISALAVMAELSGATIPETGTTIFRPPYTGVSLAVLGGGDTGKHFRPTRLTPTHHWAEAQGAEFVEVGAWMRAQYFPQDGETHWRQSVDREVKAVRSSVGLCDVTTLGKIDVQGADAGEFLNRVYANMMGTLKVGMVRYGLMLREDGHLYDDGTCARLSEEHYVVTTTTANAGPVYRNMEFAHQCLWPELDVQLISTTDAWAQIAVAGPRSRELLSRIVDDFDISNEAFPFMACSELTICKGLRARLFRISFSGELAYEIAVPARYGHALMERLMEQGRDLGATPYGTEALAVLRIEKGHAAGAELNGQTTAAMLGLVKMVSAKKDSIGAVMSRREGLAKDTRRLVGLKPVNGAMQVRAGSHLFTKGAEQNLSTDQGWVTSSCYSPHVGCYIALGYLVNGDTRQGEIISAANPLEGQEFDVEVVSAHFVDPEGVRLRD
;
A
#
# COMPACT_ATOMS: atom_id res chain seq x y z
N MET A 1 -5.16 -4.35 -45.21
CA MET A 1 -5.27 -4.81 -43.80
C MET A 1 -4.45 -6.06 -43.66
N THR A 2 -3.70 -6.20 -42.58
CA THR A 2 -2.80 -7.34 -42.26
C THR A 2 -3.51 -8.38 -41.39
N ARG A 3 -4.84 -8.38 -41.45
CA ARG A 3 -5.72 -9.34 -40.79
C ARG A 3 -5.77 -10.63 -41.62
N LEU A 4 -5.40 -11.73 -41.00
CA LEU A 4 -5.46 -13.09 -41.52
C LEU A 4 -6.89 -13.66 -41.40
N THR A 5 -7.08 -14.88 -41.88
CA THR A 5 -8.34 -15.64 -41.77
C THR A 5 -8.44 -16.38 -40.43
N GLY A 6 -9.67 -16.59 -39.94
CA GLY A 6 -9.93 -17.21 -38.63
C GLY A 6 -9.73 -16.27 -37.44
N GLY A 7 -9.19 -16.81 -36.34
CA GLY A 7 -9.00 -16.14 -35.06
C GLY A 7 -10.18 -16.33 -34.10
N LEU A 8 -9.92 -16.21 -32.80
CA LEU A 8 -10.87 -16.18 -31.70
C LEU A 8 -11.38 -14.75 -31.45
N ILE A 9 -11.82 -14.09 -32.52
CA ILE A 9 -12.39 -12.73 -32.49
C ILE A 9 -13.83 -12.76 -33.00
N ASP A 10 -14.71 -11.96 -32.41
CA ASP A 10 -16.10 -11.84 -32.84
C ASP A 10 -16.22 -10.79 -33.96
N ARG A 11 -16.16 -11.26 -35.21
CA ARG A 11 -16.27 -10.41 -36.39
C ARG A 11 -17.64 -9.73 -36.56
N SER A 12 -18.67 -10.18 -35.83
CA SER A 12 -19.99 -9.56 -35.81
C SER A 12 -20.03 -8.30 -34.92
N LYS A 13 -19.04 -8.12 -34.04
CA LYS A 13 -18.93 -7.00 -33.10
C LYS A 13 -17.68 -6.16 -33.38
N PRO A 14 -17.72 -5.27 -34.39
CA PRO A 14 -16.64 -4.33 -34.65
C PRO A 14 -16.53 -3.30 -33.51
N LEU A 15 -15.29 -2.97 -33.14
CA LEU A 15 -14.98 -1.97 -32.13
C LEU A 15 -14.14 -0.86 -32.75
N HIS A 16 -14.41 0.40 -32.39
CA HIS A 16 -13.63 1.56 -32.81
C HIS A 16 -12.76 2.03 -31.65
N PHE A 17 -11.52 2.39 -31.95
CA PHE A 17 -10.59 2.89 -30.94
C PHE A 17 -9.64 3.91 -31.56
N THR A 18 -8.93 4.64 -30.71
CA THR A 18 -7.93 5.61 -31.16
C THR A 18 -6.56 5.31 -30.56
N PHE A 19 -5.53 5.44 -31.39
CA PHE A 19 -4.14 5.39 -30.96
C PHE A 19 -3.40 6.62 -31.50
N ASN A 20 -2.82 7.42 -30.60
CA ASN A 20 -2.20 8.71 -30.94
C ASN A 20 -3.13 9.66 -31.72
N GLY A 21 -4.42 9.64 -31.39
CA GLY A 21 -5.44 10.48 -32.04
C GLY A 21 -5.88 9.98 -33.42
N GLN A 22 -5.30 8.90 -33.95
CA GLN A 22 -5.75 8.26 -35.19
C GLN A 22 -6.76 7.14 -34.88
N GLY A 23 -7.86 7.10 -35.62
CA GLY A 23 -8.90 6.08 -35.49
C GLY A 23 -8.55 4.77 -36.19
N TYR A 24 -8.88 3.67 -35.54
CA TYR A 24 -8.67 2.30 -36.01
C TYR A 24 -9.90 1.42 -35.72
N LYS A 25 -9.96 0.25 -36.38
CA LYS A 25 -11.03 -0.73 -36.20
C LYS A 25 -10.46 -2.06 -35.72
N GLY A 26 -11.07 -2.61 -34.67
CA GLY A 26 -10.83 -3.96 -34.16
C GLY A 26 -12.14 -4.74 -34.02
N TYR A 27 -12.08 -5.85 -33.30
CA TYR A 27 -13.24 -6.70 -33.00
C TYR A 27 -13.23 -7.11 -31.54
N ALA A 28 -14.38 -7.46 -30.97
CA ALA A 28 -14.43 -8.04 -29.63
C ALA A 28 -13.55 -9.32 -29.58
N GLY A 29 -12.76 -9.46 -28.52
CA GLY A 29 -11.71 -10.48 -28.39
C GLY A 29 -10.31 -10.01 -28.82
N ASP A 30 -10.19 -8.87 -29.51
CA ASP A 30 -8.88 -8.23 -29.72
C ASP A 30 -8.32 -7.66 -28.40
N THR A 31 -7.00 -7.63 -28.31
CA THR A 31 -6.27 -6.72 -27.44
C THR A 31 -5.90 -5.46 -28.22
N LEU A 32 -5.49 -4.39 -27.53
CA LEU A 32 -4.99 -3.19 -28.20
C LEU A 32 -3.83 -3.52 -29.15
N ALA A 33 -2.89 -4.38 -28.74
CA ALA A 33 -1.77 -4.80 -29.57
C ALA A 33 -2.23 -5.59 -30.81
N SER A 34 -3.11 -6.57 -30.67
CA SER A 34 -3.59 -7.38 -31.80
C SER A 34 -4.36 -6.54 -32.82
N ALA A 35 -5.18 -5.61 -32.34
CA ALA A 35 -5.94 -4.69 -33.19
C ALA A 35 -5.00 -3.73 -33.95
N LEU A 36 -3.98 -3.20 -33.29
CA LEU A 36 -2.97 -2.34 -33.95
C LEU A 36 -2.20 -3.10 -35.03
N LEU A 37 -1.72 -4.32 -34.73
CA LEU A 37 -1.00 -5.15 -35.70
C LEU A 37 -1.85 -5.46 -36.93
N ALA A 38 -3.13 -5.79 -36.74
CA ALA A 38 -4.04 -6.08 -37.85
C ALA A 38 -4.36 -4.87 -38.75
N ASN A 39 -4.10 -3.66 -38.25
CA ASN A 39 -4.16 -2.41 -38.99
C ASN A 39 -2.79 -1.99 -39.56
N GLY A 40 -1.77 -2.86 -39.51
CA GLY A 40 -0.44 -2.62 -40.05
C GLY A 40 0.45 -1.72 -39.18
N VAL A 41 0.08 -1.49 -37.93
CA VAL A 41 0.84 -0.63 -37.00
C VAL A 41 1.91 -1.44 -36.28
N GLN A 42 3.16 -1.33 -36.73
CA GLN A 42 4.31 -1.96 -36.05
C GLN A 42 4.94 -1.06 -34.98
N LEU A 43 4.92 0.26 -35.17
CA LEU A 43 5.54 1.23 -34.27
C LEU A 43 4.56 1.63 -33.16
N MET A 44 4.87 1.27 -31.91
CA MET A 44 3.97 1.49 -30.77
C MET A 44 4.60 2.32 -29.64
N GLY A 45 5.93 2.47 -29.61
CA GLY A 45 6.61 3.23 -28.58
C GLY A 45 8.05 3.60 -28.93
N ARG A 46 8.74 4.18 -27.95
CA ARG A 46 10.17 4.54 -28.01
C ARG A 46 10.91 3.96 -26.82
N SER A 47 12.16 3.55 -27.06
CA SER A 47 13.01 3.01 -26.00
C SER A 47 13.36 4.07 -24.96
N PHE A 48 13.57 3.65 -23.72
CA PHE A 48 13.74 4.53 -22.56
C PHE A 48 14.83 5.59 -22.74
N LYS A 49 16.04 5.18 -23.09
CA LYS A 49 17.24 6.02 -23.05
C LYS A 49 17.63 6.56 -24.42
N TYR A 50 17.58 5.69 -25.43
CA TYR A 50 18.04 6.02 -26.78
C TYR A 50 16.92 6.48 -27.71
N HIS A 51 15.66 6.44 -27.27
CA HIS A 51 14.49 6.80 -28.08
C HIS A 51 14.44 6.04 -29.41
N ARG A 52 14.91 4.80 -29.40
CA ARG A 52 14.85 3.93 -30.58
C ARG A 52 13.40 3.52 -30.83
N PRO A 53 12.95 3.45 -32.10
CA PRO A 53 11.59 2.99 -32.42
C PRO A 53 11.38 1.57 -31.88
N ARG A 54 10.27 1.35 -31.17
CA ARG A 54 9.90 0.04 -30.62
C ARG A 54 8.51 -0.38 -31.07
N GLY A 55 8.36 -1.67 -31.35
CA GLY A 55 7.08 -2.32 -31.59
C GLY A 55 6.79 -3.35 -30.50
N VAL A 56 5.61 -3.94 -30.56
CA VAL A 56 5.25 -5.08 -29.71
C VAL A 56 6.25 -6.22 -29.89
N PHE A 57 6.59 -6.89 -28.80
CA PHE A 57 7.62 -7.92 -28.75
C PHE A 57 7.08 -9.27 -28.25
N SER A 58 6.01 -9.27 -27.46
CA SER A 58 5.39 -10.45 -26.87
C SER A 58 3.86 -10.43 -27.05
N ALA A 59 3.14 -11.32 -26.36
CA ALA A 59 1.67 -11.42 -26.45
C ALA A 59 0.95 -11.46 -25.09
N GLY A 60 1.67 -11.37 -23.96
CA GLY A 60 1.12 -11.38 -22.61
C GLY A 60 1.70 -10.29 -21.69
N SER A 61 1.72 -10.58 -20.39
CA SER A 61 2.17 -9.67 -19.33
C SER A 61 3.70 -9.45 -19.31
N GLU A 62 4.44 -10.21 -20.10
CA GLU A 62 5.88 -10.11 -20.33
C GLU A 62 6.31 -9.02 -21.32
N GLU A 63 5.37 -8.28 -21.91
CA GLU A 63 5.65 -7.24 -22.92
C GLU A 63 6.54 -6.11 -22.36
N PRO A 64 7.72 -5.85 -22.97
CA PRO A 64 8.65 -4.81 -22.53
C PRO A 64 8.54 -3.47 -23.29
N ASN A 65 7.94 -3.44 -24.49
CA ASN A 65 8.04 -2.31 -25.42
C ASN A 65 6.72 -1.54 -25.60
N ALA A 66 5.63 -2.24 -25.90
CA ALA A 66 4.34 -1.65 -26.28
C ALA A 66 3.56 -1.14 -25.06
N LEU A 67 4.14 -0.14 -24.38
CA LEU A 67 3.54 0.56 -23.25
C LEU A 67 2.84 1.84 -23.70
N VAL A 68 1.61 1.99 -23.25
CA VAL A 68 0.72 3.09 -23.62
C VAL A 68 0.14 3.76 -22.39
N THR A 69 -0.29 5.00 -22.55
CA THR A 69 -1.22 5.66 -21.64
C THR A 69 -2.63 5.40 -22.14
N LEU A 70 -3.48 4.78 -21.32
CA LEU A 70 -4.90 4.62 -21.61
C LEU A 70 -5.71 5.79 -21.05
N ARG A 71 -6.85 6.09 -21.72
CA ARG A 71 -7.84 7.07 -21.27
C ARG A 71 -7.26 8.50 -21.16
N ASP A 72 -8.04 9.41 -20.59
CA ASP A 72 -7.70 10.83 -20.45
C ASP A 72 -8.14 11.38 -19.07
N GLY A 73 -7.61 12.55 -18.70
CA GLY A 73 -7.98 13.25 -17.48
C GLY A 73 -7.74 12.42 -16.22
N ALA A 74 -8.72 12.41 -15.31
CA ALA A 74 -8.59 11.76 -14.01
C ALA A 74 -8.45 10.22 -14.08
N ARG A 75 -8.82 9.59 -15.21
CA ARG A 75 -8.71 8.14 -15.44
C ARG A 75 -7.47 7.72 -16.24
N SER A 76 -6.58 8.67 -16.54
CA SER A 76 -5.35 8.40 -17.29
C SER A 76 -4.52 7.31 -16.59
N GLU A 77 -4.20 6.24 -17.30
CA GLU A 77 -3.44 5.10 -16.80
C GLU A 77 -2.15 4.92 -17.62
N PRO A 78 -0.99 5.41 -17.15
CA PRO A 78 0.28 5.25 -17.86
C PRO A 78 0.89 3.86 -17.68
N ASN A 79 1.80 3.50 -18.57
CA ASN A 79 2.58 2.26 -18.55
C ASN A 79 1.73 0.98 -18.63
N THR A 80 0.53 1.06 -19.19
CA THR A 80 -0.29 -0.12 -19.48
C THR A 80 0.25 -0.83 -20.71
N ARG A 81 0.28 -2.16 -20.68
CA ARG A 81 0.73 -2.98 -21.81
C ARG A 81 -0.39 -3.15 -22.82
N ALA A 82 -0.13 -2.83 -24.08
CA ALA A 82 -1.08 -3.02 -25.16
C ALA A 82 -1.48 -4.50 -25.35
N THR A 83 -0.60 -5.44 -24.98
CA THR A 83 -0.79 -6.88 -25.13
C THR A 83 -1.85 -7.49 -24.23
N VAL A 84 -2.12 -6.89 -23.06
CA VAL A 84 -3.11 -7.37 -22.08
C VAL A 84 -4.27 -6.41 -21.89
N THR A 85 -4.33 -5.36 -22.71
CA THR A 85 -5.45 -4.40 -22.72
C THR A 85 -6.54 -4.96 -23.62
N GLU A 86 -7.61 -5.49 -23.02
CA GLU A 86 -8.83 -5.90 -23.73
C GLU A 86 -9.43 -4.71 -24.47
N LEU A 87 -9.71 -4.88 -25.76
CA LEU A 87 -10.27 -3.82 -26.59
C LEU A 87 -11.75 -3.63 -26.26
N TYR A 88 -12.15 -2.37 -26.05
CA TYR A 88 -13.55 -1.96 -25.95
C TYR A 88 -13.84 -0.79 -26.89
N ASP A 89 -15.12 -0.60 -27.23
CA ASP A 89 -15.53 0.48 -28.13
C ASP A 89 -15.27 1.85 -27.50
N GLY A 90 -14.64 2.74 -28.25
CA GLY A 90 -14.24 4.06 -27.78
C GLY A 90 -12.92 4.10 -26.99
N LEU A 91 -12.16 3.01 -26.91
CA LEU A 91 -10.86 3.01 -26.22
C LEU A 91 -9.92 4.08 -26.80
N THR A 92 -9.27 4.85 -25.92
CA THR A 92 -8.24 5.83 -26.29
C THR A 92 -6.89 5.42 -25.69
N ALA A 93 -5.85 5.43 -26.53
CA ALA A 93 -4.49 5.11 -26.14
C ALA A 93 -3.47 6.08 -26.76
N LYS A 94 -2.40 6.38 -26.02
CA LYS A 94 -1.29 7.23 -26.48
C LYS A 94 0.03 6.49 -26.27
N SER A 95 0.93 6.57 -27.24
CA SER A 95 2.30 6.10 -27.05
C SER A 95 3.05 7.00 -26.06
N GLN A 96 4.07 6.42 -25.45
CA GLN A 96 4.83 7.02 -24.37
C GLN A 96 6.28 7.33 -24.78
N ASN A 97 6.93 8.20 -24.01
CA ASN A 97 8.37 8.52 -24.11
C ASN A 97 8.86 9.12 -25.45
N HIS A 98 8.18 10.14 -25.99
CA HIS A 98 8.62 10.87 -27.20
C HIS A 98 8.23 12.35 -27.15
N ILE A 99 8.97 13.20 -27.89
CA ILE A 99 8.61 14.60 -28.12
C ILE A 99 8.20 14.81 -29.58
N GLY A 100 6.95 15.24 -29.78
CA GLY A 100 6.34 15.36 -31.10
C GLY A 100 5.66 14.05 -31.55
N PRO A 101 5.39 13.88 -32.86
CA PRO A 101 4.80 12.65 -33.39
C PRO A 101 5.68 11.42 -33.13
N LEU A 102 5.07 10.26 -32.87
CA LEU A 102 5.79 9.02 -32.54
C LEU A 102 6.82 8.61 -33.61
N ASP A 103 6.57 8.88 -34.90
CA ASP A 103 7.47 8.59 -36.01
C ASP A 103 8.62 9.61 -36.15
N ARG A 104 8.44 10.83 -35.61
CA ARG A 104 9.34 11.99 -35.71
C ARG A 104 9.72 12.52 -34.33
N ASP A 105 10.17 11.62 -33.45
CA ASP A 105 10.62 11.96 -32.10
C ASP A 105 11.92 12.80 -32.12
N LEU A 106 11.88 13.99 -31.54
CA LEU A 106 13.05 14.89 -31.44
C LEU A 106 14.16 14.31 -30.55
N LEU A 107 13.82 13.51 -29.55
CA LEU A 107 14.80 12.88 -28.64
C LEU A 107 15.54 11.71 -29.28
N ALA A 108 15.13 11.28 -30.48
CA ALA A 108 15.83 10.25 -31.26
C ALA A 108 17.29 10.62 -31.61
N ILE A 109 17.69 11.88 -31.40
CA ILE A 109 19.10 12.32 -31.47
C ILE A 109 19.98 11.60 -30.44
N ASN A 110 19.43 11.16 -29.30
CA ASN A 110 20.14 10.43 -28.26
C ASN A 110 20.77 9.15 -28.79
N ASP A 111 20.14 8.47 -29.76
CA ASP A 111 20.67 7.27 -30.43
C ASP A 111 22.00 7.57 -31.16
N ARG A 112 22.17 8.77 -31.72
CA ARG A 112 23.43 9.18 -32.37
C ARG A 112 24.53 9.52 -31.35
N LEU A 113 24.14 9.96 -30.16
CA LEU A 113 25.03 10.27 -29.04
C LEU A 113 25.27 9.06 -28.13
N ALA A 114 24.81 7.85 -28.52
CA ALA A 114 24.91 6.64 -27.72
C ALA A 114 26.32 6.33 -27.13
N PRO A 115 27.45 6.63 -27.81
CA PRO A 115 28.78 6.45 -27.21
C PRO A 115 29.02 7.22 -25.90
N PHE A 116 28.34 8.35 -25.69
CA PHE A 116 28.43 9.15 -24.47
C PHE A 116 27.54 8.63 -23.34
N PHE A 117 26.54 7.81 -23.68
CA PHE A 117 25.59 7.25 -22.73
C PHE A 117 25.86 5.76 -22.50
N ALA A 118 27.10 5.36 -22.16
CA ALA A 118 27.37 3.97 -21.79
C ALA A 118 26.64 3.58 -20.48
N ALA A 119 26.41 2.27 -20.23
CA ALA A 119 25.93 1.82 -18.93
C ALA A 119 26.87 2.31 -17.79
N GLY A 120 26.29 2.74 -16.68
CA GLY A 120 27.03 3.31 -15.54
C GLY A 120 27.56 4.75 -15.72
N PHE A 121 27.33 5.41 -16.86
CA PHE A 121 27.78 6.80 -17.11
C PHE A 121 27.27 7.80 -16.04
N TYR A 122 26.03 7.63 -15.59
CA TYR A 122 25.41 8.50 -14.59
C TYR A 122 26.17 8.52 -13.25
N TYR A 123 26.75 7.38 -12.84
CA TYR A 123 27.60 7.31 -11.64
C TYR A 123 28.92 8.09 -11.79
N LYS A 124 29.37 8.37 -13.01
CA LYS A 124 30.66 9.02 -13.28
C LYS A 124 30.50 10.50 -13.59
N THR A 125 29.38 10.91 -14.17
CA THR A 125 29.22 12.26 -14.72
C THR A 125 28.37 13.19 -13.85
N PHE A 126 27.33 12.70 -13.18
CA PHE A 126 26.37 13.57 -12.51
C PHE A 126 26.58 13.72 -11.01
N MET A 127 27.55 13.03 -10.41
CA MET A 127 27.84 13.10 -8.97
C MET A 127 28.65 14.34 -8.56
N TRP A 128 29.22 15.09 -9.51
CA TRP A 128 30.06 16.25 -9.23
C TRP A 128 29.88 17.39 -10.26
N PRO A 129 29.80 18.66 -9.84
CA PRO A 129 29.71 19.16 -8.46
C PRO A 129 28.35 18.86 -7.80
N ARG A 130 28.32 18.63 -6.48
CA ARG A 130 27.10 18.28 -5.73
C ARG A 130 25.93 19.25 -5.96
N ALA A 131 26.22 20.55 -6.05
CA ALA A 131 25.19 21.57 -6.29
C ALA A 131 24.51 21.46 -7.67
N PHE A 132 25.20 20.89 -8.67
CA PHE A 132 24.62 20.69 -10.01
C PHE A 132 23.69 19.49 -10.06
N TRP A 133 23.90 18.48 -9.21
CA TRP A 133 22.96 17.36 -9.09
C TRP A 133 21.56 17.88 -8.75
N GLU A 134 21.40 18.59 -7.63
CA GLU A 134 20.10 19.07 -7.15
C GLU A 134 19.48 20.14 -8.08
N LYS A 135 20.30 21.03 -8.65
CA LYS A 135 19.79 22.22 -9.37
C LYS A 135 19.66 22.05 -10.89
N LEU A 136 20.38 21.13 -11.51
CA LEU A 136 20.46 21.02 -12.97
C LEU A 136 20.20 19.59 -13.46
N TYR A 137 20.98 18.62 -12.99
CA TYR A 137 20.93 17.25 -13.51
C TYR A 137 19.68 16.50 -13.06
N GLU A 138 19.37 16.53 -11.76
CA GLU A 138 18.22 15.81 -11.21
C GLU A 138 16.88 16.29 -11.80
N PRO A 139 16.58 17.60 -11.91
CA PRO A 139 15.33 18.06 -12.51
C PRO A 139 15.19 17.65 -13.99
N ALA A 140 16.27 17.80 -14.77
CA ALA A 140 16.28 17.45 -16.18
C ALA A 140 16.16 15.94 -16.40
N ILE A 141 16.89 15.14 -15.62
CA ILE A 141 16.83 13.67 -15.67
C ILE A 141 15.46 13.20 -15.23
N ARG A 142 14.87 13.70 -14.14
CA ARG A 142 13.52 13.30 -13.70
C ARG A 142 12.46 13.56 -14.76
N LYS A 143 12.58 14.67 -15.51
CA LYS A 143 11.67 14.98 -16.62
C LYS A 143 11.87 14.06 -17.84
N ALA A 144 13.09 13.55 -18.04
CA ALA A 144 13.44 12.69 -19.17
C ALA A 144 13.43 11.18 -18.84
N ALA A 145 13.37 10.80 -17.57
CA ALA A 145 13.55 9.42 -17.09
C ALA A 145 12.22 8.70 -16.73
N GLY A 146 11.07 9.25 -17.12
CA GLY A 146 9.78 8.56 -17.02
C GLY A 146 9.33 8.05 -18.38
N LEU A 147 8.77 6.83 -18.45
CA LEU A 147 8.07 6.37 -19.66
C LEU A 147 6.70 7.05 -19.78
N GLY A 148 5.85 6.91 -18.74
CA GLY A 148 4.52 7.51 -18.67
C GLY A 148 4.34 8.57 -17.58
N GLU A 149 3.29 9.38 -17.70
CA GLU A 149 2.98 10.50 -16.80
C GLU A 149 1.65 10.27 -16.06
N LEU A 150 1.58 10.70 -14.79
CA LEU A 150 0.35 10.70 -13.99
C LEU A 150 -0.48 11.95 -14.30
N SER A 151 -1.81 11.84 -14.24
CA SER A 151 -2.73 12.97 -14.47
C SER A 151 -2.67 14.07 -13.41
N MET A 152 -2.13 13.76 -12.23
CA MET A 152 -2.16 14.60 -11.02
C MET A 152 -3.58 14.95 -10.53
N LEU A 153 -4.61 14.31 -11.08
CA LEU A 153 -6.00 14.46 -10.66
C LEU A 153 -6.40 13.30 -9.74
N PRO A 154 -7.34 13.51 -8.79
CA PRO A 154 -7.88 12.42 -7.97
C PRO A 154 -8.55 11.36 -8.85
N ASP A 155 -8.23 10.10 -8.58
CA ASP A 155 -8.88 8.96 -9.24
C ASP A 155 -10.39 8.95 -8.92
N PRO A 156 -11.28 9.00 -9.92
CA PRO A 156 -12.71 9.05 -9.71
C PRO A 156 -13.35 7.67 -9.51
N ASP A 157 -12.59 6.58 -9.66
CA ASP A 157 -13.13 5.23 -9.63
C ASP A 157 -13.14 4.65 -8.20
N ALA A 158 -14.08 3.74 -7.96
CA ALA A 158 -14.19 3.00 -6.70
C ALA A 158 -13.42 1.68 -6.76
N TYR A 159 -12.97 1.21 -5.60
CA TYR A 159 -12.16 0.01 -5.43
C TYR A 159 -12.67 -0.79 -4.23
N ASP A 160 -12.57 -2.10 -4.30
CA ASP A 160 -12.99 -2.99 -3.20
C ASP A 160 -11.84 -3.90 -2.72
N LYS A 161 -12.03 -4.47 -1.54
CA LYS A 161 -11.19 -5.54 -0.98
C LYS A 161 -12.07 -6.68 -0.46
N GLY A 162 -11.69 -7.91 -0.77
CA GLY A 162 -12.44 -9.09 -0.39
C GLY A 162 -11.57 -10.23 0.14
N PHE A 163 -12.22 -11.19 0.81
CA PHE A 163 -11.58 -12.34 1.43
C PHE A 163 -12.22 -13.64 0.91
N LEU A 164 -11.45 -14.46 0.22
CA LEU A 164 -11.89 -15.74 -0.33
C LEU A 164 -11.20 -16.89 0.37
N HIS A 165 -11.90 -18.03 0.46
CA HIS A 165 -11.38 -19.27 1.02
C HIS A 165 -11.70 -20.43 0.10
N CYS A 166 -10.72 -21.30 -0.16
CA CYS A 166 -10.85 -22.49 -0.98
C CYS A 166 -10.04 -23.66 -0.41
N ASP A 167 -10.38 -24.87 -0.84
CA ASP A 167 -9.57 -26.06 -0.59
C ASP A 167 -8.35 -26.07 -1.52
N VAL A 168 -8.57 -25.85 -2.82
CA VAL A 168 -7.52 -25.81 -3.83
C VAL A 168 -7.61 -24.52 -4.65
N LEU A 169 -6.56 -23.70 -4.60
CA LEU A 169 -6.38 -22.58 -5.53
C LEU A 169 -5.62 -23.06 -6.76
N ILE A 170 -6.07 -22.69 -7.95
CA ILE A 170 -5.41 -23.01 -9.21
C ILE A 170 -5.04 -21.71 -9.89
N VAL A 171 -3.74 -21.50 -10.08
CA VAL A 171 -3.18 -20.27 -10.65
C VAL A 171 -2.75 -20.53 -12.08
N GLY A 172 -3.50 -19.97 -13.02
CA GLY A 172 -3.37 -20.19 -14.46
C GLY A 172 -4.39 -21.20 -14.98
N ALA A 173 -5.06 -20.87 -16.08
CA ALA A 173 -6.12 -21.63 -16.73
C ALA A 173 -5.69 -22.10 -18.14
N GLY A 174 -4.40 -22.47 -18.29
CA GLY A 174 -3.91 -23.24 -19.44
C GLY A 174 -4.30 -24.72 -19.36
N ALA A 175 -3.73 -25.55 -20.25
CA ALA A 175 -3.98 -27.00 -20.27
C ALA A 175 -3.86 -27.67 -18.89
N ALA A 176 -2.76 -27.42 -18.17
CA ALA A 176 -2.54 -27.96 -16.82
C ALA A 176 -3.51 -27.41 -15.77
N GLY A 177 -3.87 -26.13 -15.87
CA GLY A 177 -4.79 -25.49 -14.94
C GLY A 177 -6.22 -26.00 -15.09
N LEU A 178 -6.68 -26.14 -16.33
CA LEU A 178 -8.01 -26.67 -16.64
C LEU A 178 -8.15 -28.15 -16.25
N SER A 179 -7.14 -28.98 -16.53
CA SER A 179 -7.16 -30.37 -16.08
C SER A 179 -7.12 -30.49 -14.56
N ALA A 180 -6.32 -29.64 -13.88
CA ALA A 180 -6.29 -29.57 -12.42
C ALA A 180 -7.65 -29.15 -11.84
N ALA A 181 -8.28 -28.13 -12.42
CA ALA A 181 -9.57 -27.60 -11.95
C ALA A 181 -10.68 -28.62 -12.11
N LEU A 182 -10.70 -29.33 -13.24
CA LEU A 182 -11.68 -30.37 -13.50
C LEU A 182 -11.49 -31.56 -12.53
N THR A 183 -10.25 -31.96 -12.28
CA THR A 183 -9.91 -33.03 -11.34
C THR A 183 -10.33 -32.68 -9.91
N ALA A 184 -9.97 -31.49 -9.42
CA ALA A 184 -10.30 -31.05 -8.07
C ALA A 184 -11.80 -30.73 -7.89
N GLY A 185 -12.42 -30.12 -8.91
CA GLY A 185 -13.85 -29.80 -8.91
C GLY A 185 -14.71 -31.05 -8.85
N ARG A 186 -14.43 -32.08 -9.68
CA ARG A 186 -15.14 -33.36 -9.67
C ARG A 186 -14.95 -34.16 -8.37
N ALA A 187 -13.82 -33.97 -7.68
CA ALA A 187 -13.58 -34.55 -6.36
C ALA A 187 -14.38 -33.85 -5.23
N GLY A 188 -15.13 -32.78 -5.54
CA GLY A 188 -15.96 -32.06 -4.58
C GLY A 188 -15.20 -31.04 -3.73
N ALA A 189 -13.91 -30.78 -4.01
CA ALA A 189 -13.14 -29.75 -3.32
C ALA A 189 -13.66 -28.36 -3.68
N LYS A 190 -13.61 -27.40 -2.75
CA LYS A 190 -13.88 -25.99 -3.07
C LYS A 190 -12.71 -25.42 -3.87
N VAL A 191 -12.90 -25.15 -5.16
CA VAL A 191 -11.85 -24.73 -6.08
C VAL A 191 -12.01 -23.25 -6.43
N ILE A 192 -10.90 -22.52 -6.49
CA ILE A 192 -10.82 -21.24 -7.20
C ILE A 192 -9.86 -21.41 -8.37
N LEU A 193 -10.32 -21.15 -9.59
CA LEU A 193 -9.49 -21.09 -10.80
C LEU A 193 -9.31 -19.62 -11.20
N ALA A 194 -8.10 -19.10 -11.08
CA ALA A 194 -7.78 -17.70 -11.40
C ALA A 194 -6.76 -17.61 -12.54
N ASP A 195 -7.03 -16.76 -13.52
CA ASP A 195 -6.12 -16.47 -14.64
C ASP A 195 -6.11 -14.97 -14.95
N GLU A 196 -4.95 -14.43 -15.35
CA GLU A 196 -4.80 -13.01 -15.67
C GLU A 196 -5.49 -12.60 -16.97
N ASP A 197 -5.72 -13.56 -17.88
CA ASP A 197 -6.37 -13.35 -19.17
C ASP A 197 -7.89 -13.18 -19.01
N PHE A 198 -8.49 -12.47 -19.97
CA PHE A 198 -9.95 -12.35 -20.08
C PHE A 198 -10.60 -13.60 -20.68
N GLN A 199 -9.82 -14.47 -21.33
CA GLN A 199 -10.27 -15.75 -21.86
C GLN A 199 -9.37 -16.90 -21.38
N PHE A 200 -9.98 -17.90 -20.77
CA PHE A 200 -9.27 -19.10 -20.30
C PHE A 200 -8.87 -20.04 -21.46
N GLY A 201 -7.85 -20.85 -21.22
CA GLY A 201 -7.22 -21.75 -22.20
C GLY A 201 -5.70 -21.56 -22.30
N GLY A 202 -5.19 -20.40 -21.88
CA GLY A 202 -3.76 -20.08 -21.92
C GLY A 202 -3.18 -20.30 -23.32
N ARG A 203 -2.05 -21.02 -23.40
CA ARG A 203 -1.38 -21.31 -24.68
C ARG A 203 -2.23 -22.15 -25.64
N LEU A 204 -3.24 -22.90 -25.19
CA LEU A 204 -4.16 -23.63 -26.08
C LEU A 204 -4.93 -22.69 -27.02
N LEU A 205 -5.13 -21.42 -26.63
CA LEU A 205 -5.79 -20.42 -27.48
C LEU A 205 -4.86 -19.86 -28.57
N ALA A 206 -3.54 -20.05 -28.41
CA ALA A 206 -2.50 -19.48 -29.25
C ALA A 206 -1.84 -20.50 -30.20
N GLU A 207 -2.16 -21.77 -30.06
CA GLU A 207 -1.57 -22.89 -30.80
C GLU A 207 -2.60 -23.56 -31.73
N SER A 208 -2.12 -24.35 -32.67
CA SER A 208 -2.94 -25.11 -33.63
C SER A 208 -3.09 -26.59 -33.29
N ASP A 209 -2.45 -27.05 -32.20
CA ASP A 209 -2.52 -28.44 -31.74
C ASP A 209 -3.98 -28.89 -31.53
N LEU A 210 -4.30 -30.08 -32.05
CA LEU A 210 -5.62 -30.69 -31.87
C LEU A 210 -5.70 -31.45 -30.54
N LEU A 211 -6.90 -31.46 -29.96
CA LEU A 211 -7.29 -32.28 -28.82
C LEU A 211 -8.40 -33.24 -29.28
N ASP A 212 -8.14 -34.55 -29.23
CA ASP A 212 -9.02 -35.59 -29.78
C ASP A 212 -9.45 -35.31 -31.24
N GLU A 213 -8.48 -34.93 -32.08
CA GLU A 213 -8.68 -34.56 -33.51
C GLU A 213 -9.60 -33.34 -33.73
N ALA A 214 -9.89 -32.56 -32.69
CA ALA A 214 -10.68 -31.34 -32.74
C ALA A 214 -9.87 -30.12 -32.28
N PRO A 215 -10.27 -28.88 -32.66
CA PRO A 215 -9.64 -27.67 -32.14
C PRO A 215 -9.63 -27.62 -30.61
N ALA A 216 -8.48 -27.26 -30.00
CA ALA A 216 -8.35 -27.22 -28.55
C ALA A 216 -9.37 -26.30 -27.84
N CYS A 217 -9.84 -25.25 -28.52
CA CYS A 217 -10.86 -24.35 -28.00
C CYS A 217 -12.21 -25.04 -27.73
N ASP A 218 -12.55 -26.11 -28.46
CA ASP A 218 -13.78 -26.86 -28.22
C ASP A 218 -13.72 -27.57 -26.86
N TRP A 219 -12.58 -28.20 -26.55
CA TRP A 219 -12.35 -28.83 -25.24
C TRP A 219 -12.31 -27.80 -24.11
N VAL A 220 -11.65 -26.65 -24.33
CA VAL A 220 -11.65 -25.54 -23.36
C VAL A 220 -13.09 -25.12 -23.05
N ASN A 221 -13.89 -24.81 -24.07
CA ASN A 221 -15.27 -24.37 -23.89
C ASN A 221 -16.13 -25.43 -23.15
N CYS A 222 -15.99 -26.71 -23.50
CA CYS A 222 -16.69 -27.80 -22.81
C CYS A 222 -16.26 -27.91 -21.34
N THR A 223 -14.96 -27.82 -21.07
CA THR A 223 -14.41 -27.88 -19.70
C THR A 223 -14.89 -26.71 -18.86
N LEU A 224 -14.93 -25.50 -19.42
CA LEU A 224 -15.43 -24.32 -18.72
C LEU A 224 -16.93 -24.41 -18.42
N ALA A 225 -17.73 -24.89 -19.39
CA ALA A 225 -19.16 -25.12 -19.16
C ALA A 225 -19.41 -26.15 -18.05
N GLU A 226 -18.58 -27.19 -17.97
CA GLU A 226 -18.65 -28.15 -16.87
C GLU A 226 -18.23 -27.52 -15.54
N LEU A 227 -17.09 -26.82 -15.48
CA LEU A 227 -16.62 -26.17 -14.26
C LEU A 227 -17.61 -25.15 -13.73
N ASP A 228 -18.26 -24.37 -14.60
CA ASP A 228 -19.30 -23.40 -14.24
C ASP A 228 -20.57 -24.08 -13.67
N SER A 229 -20.85 -25.32 -14.11
CA SER A 229 -21.96 -26.11 -13.57
C SER A 229 -21.69 -26.69 -12.17
N LEU A 230 -20.43 -26.69 -11.71
CA LEU A 230 -20.04 -27.23 -10.41
C LEU A 230 -20.16 -26.15 -9.31
N PRO A 231 -21.06 -26.31 -8.32
CA PRO A 231 -21.32 -25.27 -7.31
C PRO A 231 -20.13 -25.03 -6.35
N ASN A 232 -19.16 -25.94 -6.33
CA ASN A 232 -17.93 -25.86 -5.55
C ASN A 232 -16.76 -25.21 -6.29
N VAL A 233 -16.93 -24.81 -7.55
CA VAL A 233 -15.89 -24.17 -8.36
C VAL A 233 -16.21 -22.69 -8.56
N CYS A 234 -15.22 -21.82 -8.33
CA CYS A 234 -15.28 -20.40 -8.66
C CYS A 234 -14.29 -20.10 -9.77
N ILE A 235 -14.79 -19.57 -10.88
CA ILE A 235 -14.04 -19.16 -12.05
C ILE A 235 -13.77 -17.65 -11.97
N MET A 236 -12.50 -17.26 -12.00
CA MET A 236 -12.06 -15.86 -11.89
C MET A 236 -11.18 -15.46 -13.09
N PRO A 237 -11.77 -15.07 -14.23
CA PRO A 237 -11.01 -14.46 -15.33
C PRO A 237 -10.52 -13.07 -14.92
N ARG A 238 -9.59 -12.49 -15.69
CA ARG A 238 -9.03 -11.15 -15.45
C ARG A 238 -8.47 -10.96 -14.03
N THR A 239 -8.00 -12.05 -13.42
CA THR A 239 -7.55 -12.11 -12.04
C THR A 239 -6.11 -12.54 -11.95
N THR A 240 -5.22 -11.59 -11.68
CA THR A 240 -3.79 -11.88 -11.50
C THR A 240 -3.51 -12.22 -10.05
N VAL A 241 -3.13 -13.47 -9.77
CA VAL A 241 -2.49 -13.83 -8.50
C VAL A 241 -1.08 -13.28 -8.50
N PHE A 242 -0.84 -12.24 -7.70
CA PHE A 242 0.40 -11.46 -7.76
C PHE A 242 1.42 -11.84 -6.70
N GLY A 243 1.05 -12.60 -5.67
CA GLY A 243 1.96 -13.01 -4.60
C GLY A 243 1.45 -14.15 -3.72
N THR A 244 2.41 -14.91 -3.20
CA THR A 244 2.26 -16.01 -2.23
C THR A 244 2.82 -15.58 -0.87
N TYR A 245 2.05 -15.79 0.19
CA TYR A 245 2.38 -15.40 1.57
C TYR A 245 2.24 -16.59 2.52
N ASP A 246 2.70 -16.42 3.75
CA ASP A 246 2.67 -17.44 4.79
C ASP A 246 1.24 -18.00 4.99
N HIS A 247 1.16 -19.25 5.43
CA HIS A 247 -0.09 -19.94 5.80
C HIS A 247 -1.10 -20.11 4.63
N GLY A 248 -0.62 -20.32 3.40
CA GLY A 248 -1.49 -20.56 2.24
C GLY A 248 -2.29 -19.34 1.82
N ILE A 249 -1.75 -18.14 2.04
CA ILE A 249 -2.40 -16.88 1.69
C ILE A 249 -1.85 -16.37 0.35
N TYR A 250 -2.74 -15.95 -0.55
CA TYR A 250 -2.41 -15.42 -1.86
C TYR A 250 -3.06 -14.05 -2.03
N GLY A 251 -2.30 -13.11 -2.59
CA GLY A 251 -2.81 -11.82 -3.03
C GLY A 251 -3.19 -11.91 -4.51
N ALA A 252 -4.41 -11.48 -4.85
CA ALA A 252 -4.85 -11.39 -6.24
C ALA A 252 -5.58 -10.07 -6.51
N VAL A 253 -5.51 -9.59 -7.75
CA VAL A 253 -6.30 -8.44 -8.21
C VAL A 253 -7.17 -8.88 -9.37
N GLU A 254 -8.47 -8.68 -9.21
CA GLU A 254 -9.45 -8.86 -10.28
C GLU A 254 -9.74 -7.52 -10.95
N LYS A 255 -9.64 -7.49 -12.27
CA LYS A 255 -10.05 -6.35 -13.10
C LYS A 255 -11.53 -6.48 -13.43
N VAL A 256 -12.37 -5.87 -12.60
CA VAL A 256 -13.84 -5.97 -12.70
C VAL A 256 -14.38 -5.17 -13.87
N ALA A 257 -13.93 -3.93 -14.05
CA ALA A 257 -14.49 -3.01 -15.05
C ALA A 257 -13.44 -2.29 -15.91
N ASP A 258 -12.17 -2.71 -15.88
CA ASP A 258 -11.12 -2.12 -16.71
C ASP A 258 -11.35 -2.31 -18.22
N HIS A 259 -12.14 -3.30 -18.61
CA HIS A 259 -12.55 -3.58 -19.99
C HIS A 259 -13.76 -2.73 -20.44
N LEU A 260 -14.21 -1.79 -19.62
CA LEU A 260 -15.29 -0.86 -19.94
C LEU A 260 -14.74 0.57 -20.10
N PRO A 261 -15.44 1.45 -20.85
CA PRO A 261 -15.09 2.87 -20.92
C PRO A 261 -15.12 3.55 -19.54
N VAL A 262 -16.13 3.23 -18.74
CA VAL A 262 -16.30 3.67 -17.34
C VAL A 262 -16.92 2.55 -16.49
N PRO A 263 -16.59 2.45 -15.19
CA PRO A 263 -17.11 1.36 -14.33
C PRO A 263 -18.62 1.39 -14.02
N GLY A 264 -19.27 2.56 -14.11
CA GLY A 264 -20.67 2.71 -13.72
C GLY A 264 -20.87 2.49 -12.21
N ASN A 265 -21.77 1.58 -11.84
CA ASN A 265 -22.02 1.20 -10.43
C ASN A 265 -21.06 0.12 -9.91
N HIS A 266 -20.19 -0.42 -10.77
CA HIS A 266 -19.19 -1.41 -10.37
C HIS A 266 -17.95 -0.71 -9.84
N VAL A 267 -17.21 -1.40 -8.97
CA VAL A 267 -15.82 -1.03 -8.69
C VAL A 267 -14.96 -1.30 -9.93
N ARG A 268 -13.85 -0.58 -10.06
CA ARG A 268 -12.91 -0.80 -11.16
C ARG A 268 -12.16 -2.11 -10.96
N GLN A 269 -11.63 -2.31 -9.75
CA GLN A 269 -10.81 -3.46 -9.37
C GLN A 269 -11.13 -3.90 -7.95
N THR A 270 -10.92 -5.19 -7.68
CA THR A 270 -11.04 -5.79 -6.35
C THR A 270 -9.73 -6.43 -5.94
N LEU A 271 -9.25 -6.09 -4.74
CA LEU A 271 -8.12 -6.78 -4.09
C LEU A 271 -8.63 -7.99 -3.31
N TRP A 272 -8.20 -9.18 -3.70
CA TRP A 272 -8.54 -10.42 -3.04
C TRP A 272 -7.40 -10.93 -2.15
N ARG A 273 -7.73 -11.23 -0.88
CA ARG A 273 -6.93 -12.13 -0.05
C ARG A 273 -7.55 -13.53 -0.14
N ILE A 274 -6.87 -14.45 -0.83
CA ILE A 274 -7.32 -15.83 -0.98
C ILE A 274 -6.58 -16.71 0.01
N THR A 275 -7.29 -17.40 0.89
CA THR A 275 -6.73 -18.41 1.79
C THR A 275 -7.05 -19.80 1.23
N ALA A 276 -6.02 -20.56 0.87
CA ALA A 276 -6.15 -21.89 0.27
C ALA A 276 -5.48 -22.95 1.15
N LYS A 277 -6.08 -24.14 1.25
CA LYS A 277 -5.43 -25.27 1.96
C LYS A 277 -4.28 -25.86 1.15
N SER A 278 -4.41 -25.89 -0.18
CA SER A 278 -3.37 -26.27 -1.13
C SER A 278 -3.51 -25.44 -2.42
N CYS A 279 -2.48 -25.43 -3.26
CA CYS A 279 -2.41 -24.61 -4.47
C CYS A 279 -1.74 -25.38 -5.61
N VAL A 280 -2.31 -25.31 -6.81
CA VAL A 280 -1.68 -25.76 -8.05
C VAL A 280 -1.18 -24.55 -8.84
N LEU A 281 0.13 -24.45 -9.04
CA LEU A 281 0.76 -23.39 -9.82
C LEU A 281 0.91 -23.82 -11.28
N ALA A 282 -0.05 -23.45 -12.11
CA ALA A 282 -0.12 -23.73 -13.55
C ALA A 282 0.19 -22.48 -14.40
N ALA A 283 1.13 -21.65 -13.95
CA ALA A 283 1.43 -20.32 -14.53
C ALA A 283 2.19 -20.32 -15.86
N GLY A 284 2.35 -21.47 -16.50
CA GLY A 284 3.00 -21.61 -17.80
C GLY A 284 4.51 -21.33 -17.82
N ALA A 285 5.02 -21.03 -19.02
CA ALA A 285 6.40 -20.63 -19.28
C ALA A 285 6.43 -19.45 -20.26
N ILE A 286 7.44 -18.59 -20.12
CA ILE A 286 7.65 -17.39 -20.95
C ILE A 286 8.77 -17.66 -21.95
N GLU A 287 8.53 -17.39 -23.23
CA GLU A 287 9.55 -17.53 -24.26
C GLU A 287 10.66 -16.47 -24.09
N ARG A 288 11.92 -16.87 -24.35
CA ARG A 288 13.08 -15.97 -24.37
C ARG A 288 13.55 -15.75 -25.79
N HIS A 289 14.20 -14.61 -26.03
CA HIS A 289 14.81 -14.29 -27.31
C HIS A 289 16.30 -14.62 -27.37
N ILE A 290 16.84 -14.57 -28.58
CA ILE A 290 18.28 -14.63 -28.87
C ILE A 290 18.74 -13.19 -29.19
N PRO A 291 19.60 -12.55 -28.38
CA PRO A 291 20.18 -11.25 -28.69
C PRO A 291 21.06 -11.32 -29.94
N PHE A 292 20.83 -10.43 -30.90
CA PHE A 292 21.67 -10.22 -32.08
C PHE A 292 21.68 -8.74 -32.46
N ALA A 293 22.54 -8.35 -33.40
CA ALA A 293 22.72 -6.95 -33.76
C ALA A 293 21.42 -6.27 -34.25
N ASP A 294 21.04 -5.17 -33.59
CA ASP A 294 19.83 -4.39 -33.88
C ASP A 294 18.52 -5.21 -33.79
N ASN A 295 18.43 -6.15 -32.84
CA ASN A 295 17.24 -6.97 -32.58
C ASN A 295 16.04 -6.25 -31.94
N ASP A 296 16.06 -4.91 -31.84
CA ASP A 296 15.03 -4.11 -31.15
C ASP A 296 14.01 -3.42 -32.08
N ARG A 297 14.13 -3.63 -33.39
CA ARG A 297 13.33 -2.91 -34.39
C ARG A 297 11.86 -3.34 -34.35
N PRO A 298 10.91 -2.42 -34.64
CA PRO A 298 9.50 -2.78 -34.80
C PRO A 298 9.33 -3.85 -35.89
N GLY A 299 8.58 -4.91 -35.59
CA GLY A 299 8.44 -6.09 -36.45
C GLY A 299 9.33 -7.28 -36.06
N ILE A 300 10.29 -7.09 -35.13
CA ILE A 300 11.00 -8.19 -34.46
C ILE A 300 10.24 -8.51 -33.17
N MET A 301 9.86 -9.77 -32.97
CA MET A 301 9.13 -10.24 -31.78
C MET A 301 9.44 -11.70 -31.47
N LEU A 302 8.99 -12.17 -30.31
CA LEU A 302 9.08 -13.57 -29.91
C LEU A 302 8.33 -14.47 -30.90
N SER A 303 8.86 -15.67 -31.14
CA SER A 303 8.33 -16.61 -32.14
C SER A 303 6.93 -17.11 -31.76
N GLY A 304 6.75 -17.53 -30.51
CA GLY A 304 5.46 -17.92 -29.95
C GLY A 304 4.47 -16.76 -29.89
N ALA A 305 4.93 -15.52 -29.68
CA ALA A 305 4.06 -14.35 -29.75
C ALA A 305 3.53 -14.10 -31.17
N MET A 306 4.40 -14.24 -32.18
CA MET A 306 3.99 -14.13 -33.58
C MET A 306 2.97 -15.20 -33.96
N ARG A 307 3.19 -16.44 -33.50
CA ARG A 307 2.26 -17.55 -33.65
C ARG A 307 0.92 -17.27 -32.95
N ALA A 308 0.94 -16.73 -31.73
CA ALA A 308 -0.25 -16.33 -30.99
C ALA A 308 -1.06 -15.24 -31.74
N TYR A 309 -0.41 -14.21 -32.28
CA TYR A 309 -1.07 -13.20 -33.11
C TYR A 309 -1.76 -13.81 -34.34
N ALA A 310 -1.11 -14.75 -35.01
CA ALA A 310 -1.67 -15.41 -36.17
C ALA A 310 -2.86 -16.32 -35.81
N ASN A 311 -2.76 -17.09 -34.73
CA ASN A 311 -3.77 -18.09 -34.36
C ASN A 311 -4.94 -17.52 -33.58
N ARG A 312 -4.67 -16.78 -32.49
CA ARG A 312 -5.70 -16.27 -31.59
C ARG A 312 -6.40 -15.05 -32.16
N TRP A 313 -5.68 -14.12 -32.77
CA TRP A 313 -6.24 -12.83 -33.19
C TRP A 313 -6.29 -12.62 -34.71
N ALA A 314 -5.81 -13.60 -35.47
CA ALA A 314 -5.68 -13.53 -36.92
C ALA A 314 -5.01 -12.22 -37.38
N ALA A 315 -3.91 -11.84 -36.74
CA ALA A 315 -3.15 -10.62 -37.04
C ALA A 315 -1.72 -11.00 -37.48
N ALA A 316 -1.27 -10.44 -38.60
CA ALA A 316 0.12 -10.57 -39.05
C ALA A 316 0.91 -9.32 -38.68
N PRO A 317 2.11 -9.45 -38.09
CA PRO A 317 2.91 -8.31 -37.63
C PRO A 317 3.73 -7.65 -38.73
N VAL A 318 3.14 -7.45 -39.91
CA VAL A 318 3.76 -6.86 -41.11
C VAL A 318 3.07 -5.53 -41.46
N LYS A 319 3.64 -4.76 -42.39
CA LYS A 319 3.00 -3.53 -42.90
C LYS A 319 2.12 -3.83 -44.09
N SER A 320 2.59 -4.68 -44.99
CA SER A 320 1.86 -5.19 -46.14
C SER A 320 1.62 -6.69 -46.01
N PRO A 321 0.44 -7.21 -46.41
CA PRO A 321 0.19 -8.66 -46.45
C PRO A 321 1.16 -9.45 -47.33
N SER A 322 1.85 -8.78 -48.26
CA SER A 322 2.85 -9.39 -49.14
C SER A 322 4.24 -9.50 -48.51
N ASP A 323 4.48 -8.85 -47.37
CA ASP A 323 5.81 -8.83 -46.78
C ASP A 323 6.13 -10.20 -46.17
N PRO A 324 7.27 -10.84 -46.53
CA PRO A 324 7.61 -12.13 -45.98
C PRO A 324 8.09 -12.01 -44.53
N VAL A 325 7.79 -13.06 -43.76
CA VAL A 325 8.21 -13.25 -42.38
C VAL A 325 9.37 -14.24 -42.33
N ALA A 326 10.40 -13.94 -41.54
CA ALA A 326 11.45 -14.90 -41.20
C ALA A 326 11.29 -15.40 -39.77
N ILE A 327 11.80 -16.60 -39.51
CA ILE A 327 11.86 -17.18 -38.17
C ILE A 327 13.33 -17.47 -37.84
N PHE A 328 13.84 -16.94 -36.73
CA PHE A 328 15.16 -17.23 -36.20
C PHE A 328 15.03 -18.02 -34.91
N THR A 329 15.63 -19.21 -34.84
CA THR A 329 15.46 -20.10 -33.70
C THR A 329 16.68 -20.97 -33.41
N ASN A 330 16.72 -21.52 -32.20
CA ASN A 330 17.66 -22.53 -31.74
C ASN A 330 16.99 -23.88 -31.45
N GLY A 331 15.75 -24.08 -31.89
CA GLY A 331 14.97 -25.27 -31.52
C GLY A 331 13.70 -25.47 -32.35
N ASP A 332 13.01 -26.56 -32.06
CA ASP A 332 11.87 -27.05 -32.85
C ASP A 332 10.65 -26.13 -32.83
N ASP A 333 10.48 -25.32 -31.78
CA ASP A 333 9.32 -24.44 -31.63
C ASP A 333 9.26 -23.35 -32.73
N GLY A 334 10.41 -22.88 -33.23
CA GLY A 334 10.45 -21.94 -34.36
C GLY A 334 9.89 -22.53 -35.66
N HIS A 335 10.11 -23.83 -35.89
CA HIS A 335 9.55 -24.51 -37.05
C HIS A 335 8.02 -24.60 -36.99
N ARG A 336 7.44 -24.78 -35.81
CA ARG A 336 5.99 -24.75 -35.59
C ARG A 336 5.39 -23.40 -35.97
N THR A 337 6.05 -22.30 -35.61
CA THR A 337 5.64 -20.94 -36.04
C THR A 337 5.59 -20.81 -37.56
N ALA A 338 6.58 -21.36 -38.28
CA ALA A 338 6.57 -21.32 -39.74
C ALA A 338 5.37 -22.08 -40.33
N LEU A 339 5.05 -23.26 -39.79
CA LEU A 339 3.90 -24.06 -40.23
C LEU A 339 2.58 -23.30 -40.04
N ASP A 340 2.37 -22.72 -38.86
CA ASP A 340 1.14 -21.99 -38.56
C ASP A 340 0.98 -20.74 -39.42
N LEU A 341 2.07 -19.98 -39.62
CA LEU A 341 2.05 -18.82 -40.50
C LEU A 341 1.68 -19.21 -41.94
N ILE A 342 2.27 -20.28 -42.47
CA ILE A 342 1.95 -20.80 -43.81
C ILE A 342 0.49 -21.27 -43.87
N ALA A 343 0.01 -21.99 -42.86
CA ALA A 343 -1.38 -22.45 -42.78
C ALA A 343 -2.39 -21.30 -42.74
N LYS A 344 -2.01 -20.14 -42.18
CA LYS A 344 -2.79 -18.89 -42.19
C LYS A 344 -2.58 -18.04 -43.46
N GLY A 345 -1.77 -18.50 -44.40
CA GLY A 345 -1.49 -17.82 -45.66
C GLY A 345 -0.52 -16.64 -45.56
N ALA A 346 0.24 -16.52 -44.47
CA ALA A 346 1.28 -15.51 -44.35
C ALA A 346 2.51 -15.90 -45.18
N PRO A 347 3.09 -14.99 -45.99
CA PRO A 347 4.31 -15.28 -46.74
C PRO A 347 5.49 -15.52 -45.78
N VAL A 348 6.20 -16.63 -45.92
CA VAL A 348 7.36 -16.99 -45.08
C VAL A 348 8.61 -17.05 -45.94
N LEU A 349 9.65 -16.28 -45.57
CA LEU A 349 10.97 -16.35 -46.19
C LEU A 349 11.62 -17.71 -45.92
N GLY A 350 11.57 -18.15 -44.66
CA GLY A 350 12.17 -19.39 -44.21
C GLY A 350 12.48 -19.41 -42.71
N VAL A 351 12.99 -20.55 -42.26
CA VAL A 351 13.48 -20.78 -40.89
C VAL A 351 15.01 -20.74 -40.90
N ILE A 352 15.56 -19.86 -40.06
CA ILE A 352 16.99 -19.74 -39.76
C ILE A 352 17.21 -20.47 -38.44
N ASP A 353 17.77 -21.67 -38.52
CA ASP A 353 18.05 -22.51 -37.36
C ASP A 353 19.56 -22.55 -37.12
N THR A 354 19.95 -22.33 -35.87
CA THR A 354 21.36 -22.35 -35.46
C THR A 354 21.97 -23.75 -35.48
N ARG A 355 21.16 -24.82 -35.38
CA ARG A 355 21.58 -26.22 -35.45
C ARG A 355 21.98 -26.62 -36.86
N GLU A 356 23.12 -27.31 -37.02
CA GLU A 356 23.59 -27.75 -38.34
C GLU A 356 22.70 -28.82 -38.97
N ASP A 357 22.20 -29.72 -38.12
CA ASP A 357 21.34 -30.88 -38.41
C ASP A 357 19.84 -30.59 -38.16
N ALA A 358 19.46 -29.31 -38.13
CA ALA A 358 18.09 -28.88 -37.91
C ALA A 358 17.07 -29.63 -38.79
N PRO A 359 16.00 -30.20 -38.22
CA PRO A 359 14.99 -30.90 -38.99
C PRO A 359 14.13 -29.92 -39.80
N LYS A 360 13.58 -30.40 -40.92
CA LYS A 360 12.62 -29.63 -41.74
C LYS A 360 11.21 -30.21 -41.55
N PHE A 361 10.32 -29.47 -40.87
CA PHE A 361 8.96 -29.92 -40.54
C PHE A 361 7.91 -29.63 -41.62
N GLY A 362 8.17 -28.73 -42.57
CA GLY A 362 7.23 -28.44 -43.65
C GLY A 362 7.86 -27.73 -44.83
N ASP A 363 7.02 -27.24 -45.75
CA ASP A 363 7.46 -26.69 -47.02
C ASP A 363 7.81 -25.19 -46.93
N TYR A 364 8.99 -24.92 -46.36
CA TYR A 364 9.62 -23.60 -46.32
C TYR A 364 11.12 -23.70 -46.60
N GLN A 365 11.78 -22.59 -46.90
CA GLN A 365 13.24 -22.57 -46.99
C GLN A 365 13.86 -22.77 -45.61
N LEU A 366 14.74 -23.76 -45.46
CA LEU A 366 15.51 -23.99 -44.23
C LEU A 366 16.95 -23.50 -44.43
N PHE A 367 17.37 -22.60 -43.55
CA PHE A 367 18.75 -22.16 -43.40
C PHE A 367 19.33 -22.81 -42.15
N SER A 368 19.76 -24.08 -42.24
CA SER A 368 20.39 -24.78 -41.12
C SER A 368 21.83 -24.30 -40.87
N GLY A 369 22.30 -24.39 -39.62
CA GLY A 369 23.60 -23.90 -39.18
C GLY A 369 23.80 -22.40 -39.46
N SER A 370 22.72 -21.61 -39.40
CA SER A 370 22.70 -20.21 -39.82
C SER A 370 22.22 -19.29 -38.70
N THR A 371 22.67 -18.04 -38.73
CA THR A 371 22.32 -17.05 -37.70
C THR A 371 21.84 -15.74 -38.33
N VAL A 372 20.98 -15.01 -37.63
CA VAL A 372 20.66 -13.62 -37.98
C VAL A 372 21.69 -12.70 -37.34
N THR A 373 22.52 -12.03 -38.14
CA THR A 373 23.65 -11.21 -37.66
C THR A 373 23.41 -9.70 -37.77
N GLY A 374 22.24 -9.29 -38.25
CA GLY A 374 21.86 -7.89 -38.34
C GLY A 374 20.48 -7.66 -38.94
N SER A 375 19.98 -6.44 -38.78
CA SER A 375 18.67 -6.03 -39.27
C SER A 375 18.68 -4.58 -39.78
N LYS A 376 17.79 -4.26 -40.73
CA LYS A 376 17.57 -2.93 -41.31
C LYS A 376 16.09 -2.53 -41.23
N GLY A 377 15.85 -1.21 -41.29
CA GLY A 377 14.54 -0.61 -41.17
C GLY A 377 14.36 0.07 -39.80
N ARG A 378 14.14 1.40 -39.79
CA ARG A 378 14.09 2.17 -38.54
C ARG A 378 12.70 2.12 -37.89
N LEU A 379 11.66 2.50 -38.63
CA LEU A 379 10.27 2.57 -38.15
C LEU A 379 9.49 1.27 -38.43
N GLY A 380 10.20 0.15 -38.58
CA GLY A 380 9.67 -1.13 -39.06
C GLY A 380 10.76 -1.87 -39.81
N LEU A 381 10.84 -3.18 -39.60
CA LEU A 381 11.81 -4.07 -40.22
C LEU A 381 11.61 -4.10 -41.75
N THR A 382 12.72 -4.08 -42.49
CA THR A 382 12.71 -4.17 -43.96
C THR A 382 13.60 -5.29 -44.49
N SER A 383 14.66 -5.64 -43.76
CA SER A 383 15.54 -6.75 -44.13
C SER A 383 16.36 -7.25 -42.95
N ILE A 384 16.78 -8.52 -43.05
CA ILE A 384 17.67 -9.20 -42.11
C ILE A 384 18.93 -9.67 -42.83
N GLN A 385 20.01 -9.81 -42.08
CA GLN A 385 21.25 -10.40 -42.55
C GLN A 385 21.35 -11.83 -42.03
N ILE A 386 21.43 -12.80 -42.94
CA ILE A 386 21.62 -14.21 -42.61
C ILE A 386 23.09 -14.55 -42.84
N THR A 387 23.72 -15.19 -41.88
CA THR A 387 25.12 -15.64 -41.95
C THR A 387 25.19 -17.14 -41.82
N ARG A 388 25.93 -17.78 -42.73
CA ARG A 388 26.22 -19.22 -42.73
C ARG A 388 27.68 -19.44 -43.13
N ASN A 389 28.43 -20.24 -42.38
CA ASN A 389 29.84 -20.54 -42.67
C ASN A 389 30.70 -19.28 -42.93
N GLY A 390 30.44 -18.19 -42.19
CA GLY A 390 31.12 -16.90 -42.34
C GLY A 390 30.67 -16.03 -43.53
N GLN A 391 29.83 -16.55 -44.44
CA GLN A 391 29.26 -15.78 -45.55
C GLN A 391 27.94 -15.15 -45.14
N SER A 392 27.69 -13.90 -45.53
CA SER A 392 26.51 -13.15 -45.10
C SER A 392 25.76 -12.53 -46.27
N SER A 393 24.43 -12.65 -46.30
CA SER A 393 23.55 -12.05 -47.32
C SER A 393 22.37 -11.33 -46.69
N TRP A 394 21.88 -10.27 -47.36
CA TRP A 394 20.70 -9.52 -46.93
C TRP A 394 19.45 -10.08 -47.62
N HIS A 395 18.37 -10.25 -46.86
CA HIS A 395 17.08 -10.74 -47.34
C HIS A 395 15.96 -9.80 -46.88
N ASP A 396 15.06 -9.45 -47.80
CA ASP A 396 13.93 -8.57 -47.50
C ASP A 396 12.86 -9.30 -46.69
N VAL A 397 12.41 -8.68 -45.60
CA VAL A 397 11.37 -9.21 -44.70
C VAL A 397 10.62 -8.05 -44.04
N GLY A 398 9.32 -8.26 -43.76
CA GLY A 398 8.50 -7.31 -42.99
C GLY A 398 8.50 -7.57 -41.49
N ALA A 399 8.80 -8.79 -41.07
CA ALA A 399 8.85 -9.19 -39.67
C ALA A 399 9.83 -10.34 -39.42
N LEU A 400 10.27 -10.49 -38.17
CA LEU A 400 11.14 -11.56 -37.71
C LEU A 400 10.62 -12.12 -36.39
N ALA A 401 10.28 -13.41 -36.39
CA ALA A 401 10.04 -14.20 -35.18
C ALA A 401 11.38 -14.68 -34.60
N VAL A 402 11.57 -14.57 -33.29
CA VAL A 402 12.79 -14.99 -32.60
C VAL A 402 12.43 -15.94 -31.46
N GLY A 403 12.87 -17.20 -31.54
CA GLY A 403 12.61 -18.21 -30.51
C GLY A 403 13.91 -18.77 -29.93
N GLY A 404 14.23 -18.40 -28.70
CA GLY A 404 15.45 -18.83 -27.98
C GLY A 404 15.23 -19.91 -26.92
N GLY A 405 14.00 -20.43 -26.80
CA GLY A 405 13.58 -21.40 -25.78
C GLY A 405 12.60 -20.82 -24.75
N TRP A 406 12.26 -21.59 -23.73
CA TRP A 406 11.21 -21.27 -22.76
C TRP A 406 11.72 -21.25 -21.32
N ASN A 407 11.23 -20.30 -20.53
CA ASN A 407 11.55 -20.15 -19.11
C ASN A 407 10.28 -20.41 -18.28
N PRO A 408 10.21 -21.51 -17.50
CA PRO A 408 9.12 -21.74 -16.56
C PRO A 408 8.84 -20.54 -15.67
N ASN A 409 7.56 -20.25 -15.42
CA ASN A 409 7.16 -19.10 -14.62
C ASN A 409 7.29 -19.39 -13.12
N VAL A 410 8.51 -19.24 -12.60
CA VAL A 410 8.85 -19.60 -11.20
C VAL A 410 8.52 -18.49 -10.18
N HIS A 411 8.02 -17.33 -10.59
CA HIS A 411 7.90 -16.13 -9.75
C HIS A 411 7.19 -16.40 -8.42
N LEU A 412 5.98 -16.97 -8.46
CA LEU A 412 5.17 -17.28 -7.28
C LEU A 412 5.76 -18.37 -6.39
N SER A 413 6.55 -19.28 -6.95
CA SER A 413 7.27 -20.31 -6.19
C SER A 413 8.56 -19.79 -5.54
N SER A 414 9.16 -18.73 -6.10
CA SER A 414 10.53 -18.34 -5.75
C SER A 414 10.66 -17.12 -4.85
N HIS A 415 9.67 -16.23 -4.80
CA HIS A 415 9.76 -15.06 -3.92
C HIS A 415 9.59 -15.37 -2.43
N HIS A 416 9.21 -16.61 -2.09
CA HIS A 416 9.09 -17.12 -0.72
C HIS A 416 10.26 -18.06 -0.37
N ARG A 417 11.49 -17.63 -0.68
CA ARG A 417 12.78 -18.32 -0.39
C ARG A 417 13.03 -19.65 -1.12
N GLY A 418 12.10 -20.13 -1.95
CA GLY A 418 12.32 -21.27 -2.84
C GLY A 418 13.27 -20.92 -3.99
N ARG A 419 14.55 -21.27 -3.89
CA ARG A 419 15.49 -21.02 -4.99
C ARG A 419 15.19 -21.96 -6.16
N PRO A 420 14.95 -21.45 -7.37
CA PRO A 420 14.67 -22.31 -8.51
C PRO A 420 15.92 -23.12 -8.88
N VAL A 421 15.72 -24.27 -9.51
CA VAL A 421 16.76 -25.25 -9.85
C VAL A 421 16.98 -25.25 -11.35
N TRP A 422 18.23 -25.31 -11.81
CA TRP A 422 18.55 -25.39 -13.23
C TRP A 422 18.31 -26.82 -13.75
N ASP A 423 17.67 -26.92 -14.92
CA ASP A 423 17.47 -28.16 -15.67
C ASP A 423 18.25 -28.08 -16.99
N ASP A 424 19.26 -28.94 -17.16
CA ASP A 424 20.13 -28.96 -18.33
C ASP A 424 19.45 -29.49 -19.60
N THR A 425 18.34 -30.20 -19.48
CA THR A 425 17.56 -30.68 -20.64
C THR A 425 16.66 -29.57 -21.16
N LEU A 426 16.00 -28.85 -20.24
CA LEU A 426 15.12 -27.71 -20.57
C LEU A 426 15.89 -26.41 -20.81
N LEU A 427 17.18 -26.36 -20.45
CA LEU A 427 18.02 -25.16 -20.46
C LEU A 427 17.30 -23.99 -19.76
N ALA A 428 16.74 -24.26 -18.58
CA ALA A 428 15.90 -23.31 -17.87
C ALA A 428 15.87 -23.59 -16.36
N PHE A 429 15.40 -22.60 -15.61
CA PHE A 429 15.13 -22.74 -14.19
C PHE A 429 13.70 -23.24 -13.94
N VAL A 430 13.55 -24.30 -13.15
CA VAL A 430 12.27 -24.86 -12.68
C VAL A 430 12.05 -24.57 -11.18
N PRO A 431 10.82 -24.63 -10.67
CA PRO A 431 10.52 -24.45 -9.25
C PRO A 431 11.31 -25.41 -8.36
N SER A 432 11.67 -24.95 -7.16
CA SER A 432 12.33 -25.78 -6.16
C SER A 432 11.40 -26.88 -5.64
N PRO A 433 11.90 -28.10 -5.38
CA PRO A 433 11.17 -29.09 -4.58
C PRO A 433 10.86 -28.58 -3.16
N ASN A 434 11.66 -27.63 -2.64
CA ASN A 434 11.47 -26.99 -1.35
C ASN A 434 10.76 -25.62 -1.49
N GLY A 435 9.81 -25.51 -2.41
CA GLY A 435 8.99 -24.31 -2.63
C GLY A 435 8.06 -24.00 -1.45
N PRO A 436 7.12 -23.05 -1.63
CA PRO A 436 6.10 -22.76 -0.63
C PRO A 436 5.34 -24.03 -0.25
N LYS A 437 5.16 -24.27 1.05
CA LYS A 437 4.41 -25.45 1.53
C LYS A 437 2.98 -25.41 0.97
N GLY A 438 2.50 -26.56 0.48
CA GLY A 438 1.16 -26.68 -0.10
C GLY A 438 1.04 -26.14 -1.52
N MET A 439 2.15 -25.78 -2.20
CA MET A 439 2.14 -25.39 -3.60
C MET A 439 2.69 -26.52 -4.48
N HIS A 440 1.92 -26.89 -5.50
CA HIS A 440 2.21 -27.95 -6.47
C HIS A 440 2.35 -27.33 -7.87
N PRO A 441 3.57 -27.08 -8.36
CA PRO A 441 3.78 -26.64 -9.74
C PRO A 441 3.31 -27.69 -10.75
N ALA A 442 2.72 -27.22 -11.85
CA ALA A 442 2.18 -28.08 -12.90
C ALA A 442 2.40 -27.54 -14.31
N GLY A 443 2.48 -28.45 -15.28
CA GLY A 443 2.61 -28.14 -16.70
C GLY A 443 3.93 -27.44 -17.03
N ALA A 444 3.91 -26.49 -17.97
CA ALA A 444 5.11 -25.76 -18.37
C ALA A 444 5.79 -25.00 -17.21
N ALA A 445 5.06 -24.62 -16.14
CA ALA A 445 5.64 -24.04 -14.94
C ALA A 445 6.50 -25.05 -14.15
N ALA A 446 6.22 -26.34 -14.27
CA ALA A 446 7.01 -27.44 -13.72
C ALA A 446 8.00 -28.05 -14.74
N GLY A 447 8.16 -27.43 -15.91
CA GLY A 447 9.01 -27.95 -17.00
C GLY A 447 8.32 -28.93 -17.96
N GLN A 448 7.03 -29.25 -17.76
CA GLN A 448 6.25 -30.15 -18.61
C GLN A 448 5.58 -29.40 -19.77
N GLY A 449 6.38 -28.93 -20.73
CA GLY A 449 5.96 -27.96 -21.75
C GLY A 449 5.06 -28.49 -22.89
N GLY A 450 5.07 -29.80 -23.17
CA GLY A 450 4.22 -30.39 -24.21
C GLY A 450 2.74 -30.41 -23.82
N THR A 451 1.82 -30.28 -24.79
CA THR A 451 0.38 -30.18 -24.53
C THR A 451 -0.16 -31.40 -23.76
N GLN A 452 0.15 -32.62 -24.21
CA GLN A 452 -0.24 -33.86 -23.50
C GLN A 452 0.37 -33.94 -22.11
N ALA A 453 1.66 -33.60 -21.98
CA ALA A 453 2.37 -33.63 -20.71
C ALA A 453 1.78 -32.63 -19.70
N SER A 454 1.44 -31.42 -20.15
CA SER A 454 0.78 -30.40 -19.34
C SER A 454 -0.60 -30.84 -18.84
N LEU A 455 -1.43 -31.44 -19.68
CA LEU A 455 -2.75 -31.97 -19.28
C LEU A 455 -2.60 -33.01 -18.16
N THR A 456 -1.74 -34.01 -18.37
CA THR A 456 -1.50 -35.09 -17.41
C THR A 456 -0.89 -34.57 -16.10
N ASP A 457 0.06 -33.65 -16.20
CA ASP A 457 0.74 -33.10 -15.03
C ASP A 457 -0.17 -32.20 -14.19
N GLY A 458 -1.10 -31.47 -14.82
CA GLY A 458 -2.16 -30.74 -14.11
C GLY A 458 -3.06 -31.63 -13.27
N MET A 459 -3.53 -32.75 -13.84
CA MET A 459 -4.30 -33.76 -13.09
C MET A 459 -3.47 -34.35 -11.94
N ARG A 460 -2.21 -34.71 -12.19
CA ARG A 460 -1.29 -35.23 -11.16
C ARG A 460 -1.11 -34.26 -10.00
N ALA A 461 -0.87 -32.97 -10.30
CA ALA A 461 -0.69 -31.93 -9.29
C ALA A 461 -1.98 -31.70 -8.47
N ALA A 462 -3.16 -31.75 -9.11
CA ALA A 462 -4.42 -31.68 -8.39
C ALA A 462 -4.64 -32.88 -7.46
N LEU A 463 -4.34 -34.11 -7.90
CA LEU A 463 -4.43 -35.30 -7.05
C LEU A 463 -3.48 -35.21 -5.84
N ALA A 464 -2.26 -34.68 -6.03
CA ALA A 464 -1.33 -34.43 -4.94
C ALA A 464 -1.88 -33.38 -3.95
N ALA A 465 -2.42 -32.27 -4.46
CA ALA A 465 -3.05 -31.23 -3.66
C ALA A 465 -4.25 -31.75 -2.85
N LEU A 466 -5.11 -32.56 -3.47
CA LEU A 466 -6.26 -33.20 -2.82
C LEU A 466 -5.82 -34.18 -1.71
N THR A 467 -4.81 -35.01 -2.00
CA THR A 467 -4.26 -35.97 -1.04
C THR A 467 -3.70 -35.26 0.20
N GLU A 468 -2.97 -34.15 0.00
CA GLU A 468 -2.41 -33.35 1.08
C GLU A 468 -3.49 -32.82 2.05
N ILE A 469 -4.66 -32.46 1.53
CA ILE A 469 -5.78 -31.93 2.32
C ILE A 469 -6.79 -33.00 2.76
N GLY A 470 -6.51 -34.28 2.49
CA GLY A 470 -7.35 -35.41 2.88
C GLY A 470 -8.62 -35.61 2.05
N VAL A 471 -8.66 -35.09 0.82
CA VAL A 471 -9.77 -35.30 -0.13
C VAL A 471 -9.40 -36.41 -1.11
N ILE A 472 -10.31 -37.35 -1.34
CA ILE A 472 -10.10 -38.46 -2.29
C ILE A 472 -10.37 -37.93 -3.70
N GLY A 473 -9.31 -37.79 -4.49
CA GLY A 473 -9.39 -37.52 -5.93
C GLY A 473 -9.33 -38.81 -6.75
N ALA A 474 -9.88 -38.76 -7.96
CA ALA A 474 -9.77 -39.83 -8.96
C ALA A 474 -9.19 -39.26 -10.26
N GLU A 475 -8.47 -40.10 -11.01
CA GLU A 475 -8.05 -39.75 -12.36
C GLU A 475 -9.29 -39.50 -13.25
N ILE A 476 -9.16 -38.52 -14.14
CA ILE A 476 -10.19 -38.17 -15.12
C ILE A 476 -9.70 -38.51 -16.52
N THR A 477 -10.63 -38.73 -17.44
CA THR A 477 -10.29 -38.85 -18.86
C THR A 477 -9.85 -37.50 -19.40
N LEU A 478 -8.61 -37.43 -19.88
CA LEU A 478 -8.04 -36.27 -20.55
C LEU A 478 -8.06 -36.48 -22.07
N PRO A 479 -8.20 -35.41 -22.87
CA PRO A 479 -8.13 -35.52 -24.31
C PRO A 479 -6.72 -35.93 -24.75
N LYS A 480 -6.63 -36.60 -25.90
CA LYS A 480 -5.34 -36.91 -26.54
C LYS A 480 -4.84 -35.69 -27.28
N ALA A 481 -3.58 -35.34 -27.04
CA ALA A 481 -2.87 -34.26 -27.74
C ALA A 481 -1.61 -34.80 -28.42
N GLU A 482 -1.05 -34.01 -29.34
CA GLU A 482 0.28 -34.31 -29.87
C GLU A 482 1.32 -34.34 -28.74
N ASN A 483 2.13 -35.39 -28.72
CA ASN A 483 3.18 -35.60 -27.74
C ASN A 483 4.54 -35.70 -28.43
N ARG A 484 4.92 -34.63 -29.15
CA ARG A 484 6.21 -34.53 -29.81
C ARG A 484 7.23 -33.91 -28.86
N PRO A 485 8.39 -34.55 -28.62
CA PRO A 485 9.51 -33.89 -27.94
C PRO A 485 9.93 -32.64 -28.71
N SER A 486 10.29 -31.58 -28.00
CA SER A 486 10.88 -30.38 -28.60
C SER A 486 12.35 -30.35 -28.25
N GLU A 487 13.21 -30.40 -29.26
CA GLU A 487 14.64 -30.22 -29.09
C GLU A 487 15.04 -28.75 -29.22
N GLN A 488 16.11 -28.37 -28.53
CA GLN A 488 16.72 -27.05 -28.59
C GLN A 488 18.22 -27.15 -28.25
N GLU A 489 19.01 -26.21 -28.75
CA GLU A 489 20.42 -26.08 -28.39
C GLU A 489 20.70 -24.87 -27.48
N ALA A 490 21.77 -24.94 -26.71
CA ALA A 490 22.21 -23.86 -25.83
C ALA A 490 22.86 -22.71 -26.62
N TYR A 491 22.02 -21.87 -27.24
CA TYR A 491 22.44 -20.73 -28.05
C TYR A 491 21.87 -19.42 -27.48
N TRP A 492 22.69 -18.67 -26.74
CA TRP A 492 22.23 -17.58 -25.86
C TRP A 492 22.30 -16.19 -26.47
N HIS A 493 23.20 -15.95 -27.43
CA HIS A 493 23.32 -14.70 -28.19
C HIS A 493 24.18 -14.92 -29.44
N VAL A 494 24.03 -14.04 -30.43
CA VAL A 494 24.87 -14.02 -31.64
C VAL A 494 26.11 -13.15 -31.39
N PRO A 495 27.34 -13.71 -31.45
CA PRO A 495 28.56 -12.95 -31.24
C PRO A 495 28.73 -11.80 -32.24
N GLY A 496 29.10 -10.61 -31.76
CA GLY A 496 29.31 -9.45 -32.63
C GLY A 496 29.71 -8.18 -31.89
N LYS A 497 30.09 -7.14 -32.66
CA LYS A 497 30.49 -5.82 -32.13
C LYS A 497 29.35 -4.79 -32.08
N LYS A 498 28.24 -5.06 -32.77
CA LYS A 498 27.07 -4.17 -32.81
C LYS A 498 26.20 -4.35 -31.57
N ARG A 499 25.23 -3.46 -31.38
CA ARG A 499 24.31 -3.50 -30.23
C ARG A 499 23.36 -4.69 -30.35
N ALA A 500 23.54 -5.70 -29.50
CA ALA A 500 22.60 -6.79 -29.29
C ALA A 500 21.83 -6.54 -27.98
N TRP A 501 20.54 -6.30 -28.07
CA TRP A 501 19.69 -5.89 -26.95
C TRP A 501 19.22 -7.10 -26.16
N VAL A 502 19.34 -7.00 -24.84
CA VAL A 502 18.97 -8.03 -23.86
C VAL A 502 17.79 -7.55 -23.04
N ASP A 503 17.88 -6.37 -22.45
CA ASP A 503 16.74 -5.70 -21.81
C ASP A 503 16.24 -4.58 -22.72
N PHE A 504 15.06 -4.80 -23.29
CA PHE A 504 14.48 -3.86 -24.21
C PHE A 504 14.03 -2.58 -23.50
N GLN A 505 13.36 -2.69 -22.36
CA GLN A 505 12.72 -1.55 -21.72
C GLN A 505 13.77 -0.60 -21.13
N ASN A 506 14.82 -1.14 -20.51
CA ASN A 506 15.91 -0.34 -19.93
C ASN A 506 17.11 -0.14 -20.87
N ASP A 507 17.00 -0.53 -22.14
CA ASP A 507 18.02 -0.30 -23.16
C ASP A 507 19.39 -0.94 -22.81
N VAL A 508 19.39 -2.17 -22.26
CA VAL A 508 20.61 -2.91 -21.90
C VAL A 508 21.03 -3.86 -23.02
N THR A 509 22.32 -3.83 -23.39
CA THR A 509 22.90 -4.69 -24.42
C THR A 509 23.91 -5.70 -23.87
N VAL A 510 24.27 -6.71 -24.67
CA VAL A 510 25.38 -7.65 -24.37
C VAL A 510 26.68 -6.89 -24.04
N LYS A 511 26.95 -5.78 -24.73
CA LYS A 511 28.10 -4.92 -24.47
C LYS A 511 28.06 -4.29 -23.07
N ASP A 512 26.88 -3.91 -22.58
CA ASP A 512 26.73 -3.31 -21.25
C ASP A 512 26.96 -4.35 -20.15
N ILE A 513 26.54 -5.60 -20.36
CA ILE A 513 26.85 -6.72 -19.48
C ILE A 513 28.38 -6.95 -19.44
N ALA A 514 29.02 -7.03 -20.61
CA ALA A 514 30.48 -7.16 -20.71
C ALA A 514 31.23 -5.98 -20.06
N LEU A 515 30.71 -4.76 -20.20
CA LEU A 515 31.27 -3.58 -19.53
C LEU A 515 31.15 -3.68 -18.01
N SER A 516 29.99 -4.10 -17.49
CA SER A 516 29.80 -4.28 -16.04
C SER A 516 30.78 -5.31 -15.47
N HIS A 517 30.98 -6.42 -16.19
CA HIS A 517 31.97 -7.42 -15.82
C HIS A 517 33.40 -6.84 -15.88
N LYS A 518 33.74 -6.07 -16.91
CA LYS A 518 35.04 -5.38 -16.99
C LYS A 518 35.26 -4.42 -15.82
N GLU A 519 34.20 -3.78 -15.33
CA GLU A 519 34.21 -2.89 -14.16
C GLU A 519 34.05 -3.63 -12.82
N ASN A 520 34.34 -4.93 -12.81
CA ASN A 520 34.38 -5.79 -11.62
C ASN A 520 33.02 -6.05 -10.95
N MET A 521 31.91 -5.88 -11.67
CA MET A 521 30.59 -6.34 -11.23
C MET A 521 30.50 -7.86 -11.46
N ARG A 522 30.78 -8.64 -10.42
CA ARG A 522 30.80 -10.12 -10.48
C ARG A 522 29.45 -10.76 -10.14
N SER A 523 28.79 -10.26 -9.09
CA SER A 523 27.46 -10.75 -8.69
C SER A 523 26.39 -10.30 -9.68
N VAL A 524 25.40 -11.16 -9.94
CA VAL A 524 24.22 -10.82 -10.74
C VAL A 524 23.41 -9.67 -10.14
N GLU A 525 23.46 -9.51 -8.81
CA GLU A 525 22.83 -8.39 -8.11
C GLU A 525 23.56 -7.07 -8.37
N HIS A 526 24.89 -7.10 -8.58
CA HIS A 526 25.67 -5.94 -9.03
C HIS A 526 25.41 -5.66 -10.50
N LEU A 527 25.41 -6.68 -11.38
CA LEU A 527 25.03 -6.54 -12.79
C LEU A 527 23.67 -5.85 -12.92
N LYS A 528 22.65 -6.35 -12.20
CA LYS A 528 21.30 -5.80 -12.14
C LYS A 528 21.30 -4.30 -11.80
N ARG A 529 21.90 -3.93 -10.66
CA ARG A 529 21.92 -2.53 -10.18
C ARG A 529 22.75 -1.61 -11.06
N TRP A 530 23.86 -2.11 -11.59
CA TRP A 530 24.78 -1.33 -12.40
C TRP A 530 24.22 -1.03 -13.79
N THR A 531 23.56 -2.00 -14.40
CA THR A 531 23.02 -1.88 -15.77
C THR A 531 21.55 -1.49 -15.81
N THR A 532 20.83 -1.57 -14.69
CA THR A 532 19.36 -1.49 -14.56
C THR A 532 18.58 -2.66 -15.20
N LEU A 533 19.28 -3.71 -15.64
CA LEU A 533 18.68 -4.94 -16.16
C LEU A 533 17.56 -5.47 -15.24
N GLY A 534 16.40 -5.82 -15.80
CA GLY A 534 15.30 -6.46 -15.09
C GLY A 534 14.63 -5.61 -14.01
N MET A 535 14.86 -4.29 -14.00
CA MET A 535 14.26 -3.35 -13.04
C MET A 535 13.04 -2.61 -13.59
N ALA A 536 12.69 -2.83 -14.85
CA ALA A 536 11.59 -2.13 -15.51
C ALA A 536 10.22 -2.72 -15.17
N THR A 537 9.15 -2.23 -15.81
CA THR A 537 7.78 -2.62 -15.47
C THR A 537 7.50 -4.11 -15.70
N ASP A 538 8.20 -4.75 -16.63
CA ASP A 538 8.13 -6.19 -16.96
C ASP A 538 8.92 -7.07 -15.99
N GLN A 539 9.77 -6.48 -15.14
CA GLN A 539 10.61 -7.16 -14.14
C GLN A 539 11.57 -8.21 -14.76
N GLY A 540 11.99 -8.00 -16.00
CA GLY A 540 12.97 -8.84 -16.68
C GLY A 540 12.45 -10.22 -17.09
N LYS A 541 11.14 -10.37 -17.30
CA LYS A 541 10.51 -11.62 -17.73
C LYS A 541 11.14 -12.21 -19.00
N THR A 542 11.56 -11.35 -19.94
CA THR A 542 12.23 -11.76 -21.19
C THR A 542 13.75 -11.59 -21.16
N SER A 543 14.30 -10.77 -20.25
CA SER A 543 15.72 -10.38 -20.27
C SER A 543 16.61 -11.13 -19.27
N ASN A 544 16.07 -11.56 -18.14
CA ASN A 544 16.88 -12.06 -17.02
C ASN A 544 17.72 -13.29 -17.40
N ILE A 545 17.12 -14.34 -17.97
CA ILE A 545 17.85 -15.58 -18.29
C ILE A 545 18.89 -15.35 -19.39
N SER A 546 18.55 -14.61 -20.45
CA SER A 546 19.50 -14.28 -21.51
C SER A 546 20.68 -13.48 -20.97
N ALA A 547 20.45 -12.55 -20.04
CA ALA A 547 21.53 -11.80 -19.39
C ALA A 547 22.40 -12.66 -18.47
N LEU A 548 21.79 -13.59 -17.72
CA LEU A 548 22.51 -14.55 -16.88
C LEU A 548 23.41 -15.45 -17.72
N ALA A 549 22.92 -15.95 -18.86
CA ALA A 549 23.72 -16.77 -19.77
C ALA A 549 24.93 -16.01 -20.33
N VAL A 550 24.75 -14.75 -20.74
CA VAL A 550 25.86 -13.88 -21.16
C VAL A 550 26.86 -13.66 -20.02
N MET A 551 26.38 -13.45 -18.80
CA MET A 551 27.26 -13.26 -17.63
C MET A 551 28.01 -14.54 -17.25
N ALA A 552 27.37 -15.71 -17.37
CA ALA A 552 27.98 -17.02 -17.16
C ALA A 552 29.14 -17.25 -18.14
N GLU A 553 28.90 -17.00 -19.44
CA GLU A 553 29.94 -17.06 -20.48
C GLU A 553 31.13 -16.14 -20.17
N LEU A 554 30.87 -14.88 -19.80
CA LEU A 554 31.92 -13.90 -19.49
C LEU A 554 32.73 -14.24 -18.23
N SER A 555 32.11 -14.90 -17.24
CA SER A 555 32.75 -15.25 -15.98
C SER A 555 33.41 -16.64 -15.99
N GLY A 556 33.10 -17.48 -16.99
CA GLY A 556 33.51 -18.87 -17.03
C GLY A 556 32.78 -19.76 -16.01
N ALA A 557 31.72 -19.25 -15.38
CA ALA A 557 30.87 -20.01 -14.46
C ALA A 557 29.71 -20.67 -15.22
N THR A 558 29.08 -21.67 -14.60
CA THR A 558 27.81 -22.20 -15.10
C THR A 558 26.66 -21.22 -14.83
N ILE A 559 25.54 -21.35 -15.57
CA ILE A 559 24.32 -20.56 -15.34
C ILE A 559 23.80 -20.71 -13.89
N PRO A 560 23.70 -21.92 -13.29
CA PRO A 560 23.29 -22.06 -11.89
C PRO A 560 24.25 -21.40 -10.89
N GLU A 561 25.57 -21.45 -11.10
CA GLU A 561 26.57 -20.80 -10.23
C GLU A 561 26.49 -19.27 -10.28
N THR A 562 26.14 -18.72 -11.45
CA THR A 562 25.93 -17.28 -11.64
C THR A 562 24.74 -16.79 -10.80
N GLY A 563 23.72 -17.65 -10.62
CA GLY A 563 22.58 -17.44 -9.73
C GLY A 563 21.49 -16.54 -10.31
N THR A 564 20.25 -16.67 -9.86
CA THR A 564 19.15 -15.79 -10.25
C THR A 564 19.07 -14.57 -9.34
N THR A 565 18.47 -13.47 -9.82
CA THR A 565 18.10 -12.36 -8.93
C THR A 565 16.89 -12.72 -8.08
N ILE A 566 16.69 -12.00 -6.97
CA ILE A 566 15.55 -12.25 -6.08
C ILE A 566 14.22 -11.89 -6.76
N PHE A 567 13.30 -12.85 -6.82
CA PHE A 567 11.90 -12.63 -7.22
C PHE A 567 11.14 -11.92 -6.11
N ARG A 568 10.26 -10.97 -6.47
CA ARG A 568 9.43 -10.20 -5.53
C ARG A 568 8.01 -10.05 -6.07
N PRO A 569 6.99 -10.05 -5.20
CA PRO A 569 5.67 -9.58 -5.59
C PRO A 569 5.68 -8.05 -5.78
N PRO A 570 4.76 -7.50 -6.57
CA PRO A 570 3.73 -8.23 -7.31
C PRO A 570 4.26 -8.81 -8.63
N TYR A 571 3.69 -9.95 -9.08
CA TYR A 571 4.04 -10.59 -10.37
C TYR A 571 3.93 -9.62 -11.57
N THR A 572 2.88 -8.80 -11.58
CA THR A 572 2.68 -7.65 -12.49
C THR A 572 2.33 -6.42 -11.67
N GLY A 573 2.50 -5.22 -12.22
CA GLY A 573 2.11 -3.98 -11.54
C GLY A 573 0.65 -3.99 -11.07
N VAL A 574 0.43 -3.52 -9.85
CA VAL A 574 -0.89 -3.36 -9.22
C VAL A 574 -1.12 -1.87 -8.95
N SER A 575 -2.33 -1.37 -9.23
CA SER A 575 -2.70 0.02 -8.93
C SER A 575 -2.62 0.28 -7.42
N LEU A 576 -2.08 1.42 -7.00
CA LEU A 576 -2.09 1.79 -5.58
C LEU A 576 -3.52 1.97 -5.05
N ALA A 577 -4.46 2.37 -5.91
CA ALA A 577 -5.83 2.64 -5.49
C ALA A 577 -6.56 1.37 -5.02
N VAL A 578 -6.35 0.23 -5.69
CA VAL A 578 -6.94 -1.05 -5.25
C VAL A 578 -6.31 -1.58 -3.96
N LEU A 579 -5.05 -1.25 -3.67
CA LEU A 579 -4.42 -1.60 -2.40
C LEU A 579 -5.05 -0.88 -1.20
N GLY A 580 -5.62 0.31 -1.43
CA GLY A 580 -6.40 1.04 -0.44
C GLY A 580 -7.80 0.45 -0.19
N GLY A 581 -8.31 -0.42 -1.08
CA GLY A 581 -9.59 -1.12 -0.91
C GLY A 581 -10.79 -0.19 -0.64
N GLY A 582 -10.79 1.01 -1.22
CA GLY A 582 -11.83 2.01 -1.03
C GLY A 582 -11.64 2.95 0.17
N ASP A 583 -10.65 2.71 1.05
CA ASP A 583 -10.37 3.52 2.24
C ASP A 583 -9.68 4.85 1.87
N THR A 584 -10.44 5.80 1.32
CA THR A 584 -9.94 7.10 0.85
C THR A 584 -10.72 8.29 1.45
N GLY A 585 -10.11 9.48 1.44
CA GLY A 585 -10.75 10.70 1.94
C GLY A 585 -11.21 10.57 3.39
N LYS A 586 -12.49 10.86 3.67
CA LYS A 586 -13.10 10.74 5.00
C LYS A 586 -13.21 9.28 5.48
N HIS A 587 -13.12 8.30 4.59
CA HIS A 587 -13.21 6.87 4.91
C HIS A 587 -11.84 6.22 5.12
N PHE A 588 -10.73 6.97 4.99
CA PHE A 588 -9.38 6.45 5.24
C PHE A 588 -9.21 5.86 6.64
N ARG A 589 -9.92 6.40 7.63
CA ARG A 589 -9.97 5.87 8.99
C ARG A 589 -11.36 6.06 9.60
N PRO A 590 -11.78 5.24 10.58
CA PRO A 590 -13.05 5.45 11.26
C PRO A 590 -13.12 6.81 11.94
N THR A 591 -14.27 7.48 11.81
CA THR A 591 -14.63 8.67 12.56
C THR A 591 -15.59 8.29 13.68
N ARG A 592 -15.32 8.76 14.90
CA ARG A 592 -16.16 8.53 16.08
C ARG A 592 -16.84 9.82 16.49
N LEU A 593 -18.16 9.75 16.65
CA LEU A 593 -19.01 10.88 17.04
C LEU A 593 -19.53 10.64 18.45
N THR A 594 -19.48 11.67 19.30
CA THR A 594 -20.06 11.57 20.64
C THR A 594 -21.59 11.58 20.57
N PRO A 595 -22.30 11.10 21.59
CA PRO A 595 -23.76 11.16 21.61
C PRO A 595 -24.32 12.60 21.53
N THR A 596 -23.54 13.63 21.82
CA THR A 596 -23.95 15.04 21.69
C THR A 596 -23.52 15.67 20.37
N HIS A 597 -22.93 14.91 19.44
CA HIS A 597 -22.37 15.45 18.20
C HIS A 597 -23.44 16.18 17.36
N HIS A 598 -24.58 15.54 17.11
CA HIS A 598 -25.66 16.15 16.33
C HIS A 598 -26.31 17.34 17.04
N TRP A 599 -26.39 17.31 18.37
CA TRP A 599 -26.79 18.48 19.14
C TRP A 599 -25.83 19.66 18.93
N ALA A 600 -24.52 19.42 19.05
CA ALA A 600 -23.50 20.44 18.88
C ALA A 600 -23.47 21.00 17.45
N GLU A 601 -23.58 20.13 16.44
CA GLU A 601 -23.69 20.52 15.03
C GLU A 601 -24.91 21.43 14.80
N ALA A 602 -26.06 21.10 15.39
CA ALA A 602 -27.27 21.93 15.31
C ALA A 602 -27.13 23.30 16.03
N GLN A 603 -26.19 23.42 16.97
CA GLN A 603 -25.82 24.70 17.59
C GLN A 603 -24.72 25.45 16.83
N GLY A 604 -24.30 24.96 15.66
CA GLY A 604 -23.25 25.58 14.85
C GLY A 604 -21.83 25.35 15.36
N ALA A 605 -21.59 24.31 16.17
CA ALA A 605 -20.26 24.02 16.70
C ALA A 605 -19.23 23.76 15.60
N GLU A 606 -18.03 24.27 15.81
CA GLU A 606 -16.85 23.90 15.03
C GLU A 606 -16.20 22.67 15.67
N PHE A 607 -15.62 21.77 14.87
CA PHE A 607 -15.09 20.49 15.36
C PHE A 607 -13.60 20.30 15.12
N VAL A 608 -12.95 19.57 16.03
CA VAL A 608 -11.54 19.16 15.93
C VAL A 608 -11.40 17.64 16.05
N GLU A 609 -10.45 17.08 15.31
CA GLU A 609 -10.08 15.67 15.40
C GLU A 609 -9.18 15.41 16.61
N VAL A 610 -9.59 14.49 17.49
CA VAL A 610 -8.79 14.01 18.63
C VAL A 610 -8.70 12.49 18.55
N GLY A 611 -7.62 12.00 17.94
CA GLY A 611 -7.51 10.59 17.56
C GLY A 611 -8.55 10.26 16.48
N ALA A 612 -9.48 9.35 16.79
CA ALA A 612 -10.61 9.05 15.91
C ALA A 612 -11.86 9.88 16.22
N TRP A 613 -11.88 10.64 17.32
CA TRP A 613 -13.07 11.38 17.76
C TRP A 613 -13.19 12.74 17.09
N MET A 614 -14.42 13.15 16.76
CA MET A 614 -14.77 14.54 16.48
C MET A 614 -15.30 15.19 17.76
N ARG A 615 -14.59 16.21 18.26
CA ARG A 615 -15.01 16.97 19.45
C ARG A 615 -15.35 18.40 19.07
N ALA A 616 -16.39 18.96 19.69
CA ALA A 616 -16.69 20.38 19.55
C ALA A 616 -15.51 21.21 20.09
N GLN A 617 -14.94 22.06 19.26
CA GLN A 617 -13.80 22.90 19.58
C GLN A 617 -14.24 24.23 20.21
N TYR A 618 -15.30 24.85 19.66
CA TYR A 618 -15.97 26.05 20.16
C TYR A 618 -17.35 26.22 19.49
N PHE A 619 -18.17 27.12 20.02
CA PHE A 619 -19.56 27.38 19.61
C PHE A 619 -19.72 28.86 19.20
N PRO A 620 -19.61 29.19 17.90
CA PRO A 620 -19.74 30.56 17.41
C PRO A 620 -21.16 31.14 17.60
N GLN A 621 -21.24 32.45 17.80
CA GLN A 621 -22.49 33.23 17.80
C GLN A 621 -22.47 34.33 16.73
N ASP A 622 -23.66 34.77 16.33
CA ASP A 622 -23.82 35.88 15.38
C ASP A 622 -23.06 37.13 15.85
N GLY A 623 -22.24 37.69 14.95
CA GLY A 623 -21.40 38.86 15.22
C GLY A 623 -19.98 38.55 15.70
N GLU A 624 -19.67 37.29 16.00
CA GLU A 624 -18.29 36.84 16.25
C GLU A 624 -17.57 36.59 14.92
N THR A 625 -16.48 37.30 14.67
CA THR A 625 -15.76 37.30 13.37
C THR A 625 -14.52 36.41 13.37
N HIS A 626 -14.09 35.93 14.54
CA HIS A 626 -12.98 34.99 14.66
C HIS A 626 -13.16 34.06 15.87
N TRP A 627 -12.61 32.85 15.78
CA TRP A 627 -12.74 31.78 16.79
C TRP A 627 -12.47 32.24 18.24
N ARG A 628 -11.45 33.09 18.45
CA ARG A 628 -11.08 33.55 19.80
C ARG A 628 -12.20 34.33 20.50
N GLN A 629 -13.06 35.06 19.79
CA GLN A 629 -14.19 35.77 20.43
C GLN A 629 -15.15 34.78 21.08
N SER A 630 -15.47 33.68 20.38
CA SER A 630 -16.30 32.60 20.92
C SER A 630 -15.66 31.98 22.15
N VAL A 631 -14.38 31.64 22.07
CA VAL A 631 -13.62 31.06 23.20
C VAL A 631 -13.55 32.02 24.39
N ASP A 632 -13.25 33.31 24.17
CA ASP A 632 -13.18 34.32 25.22
C ASP A 632 -14.54 34.48 25.94
N ARG A 633 -15.65 34.43 25.19
CA ARG A 633 -17.02 34.45 25.75
C ARG A 633 -17.30 33.19 26.56
N GLU A 634 -17.03 32.01 26.00
CA GLU A 634 -17.24 30.72 26.65
C GLU A 634 -16.48 30.62 27.99
N VAL A 635 -15.20 30.98 27.98
CA VAL A 635 -14.32 30.96 29.16
C VAL A 635 -14.85 31.91 30.26
N LYS A 636 -15.26 33.12 29.89
CA LYS A 636 -15.88 34.08 30.83
C LYS A 636 -17.22 33.58 31.37
N ALA A 637 -18.04 32.96 30.53
CA ALA A 637 -19.35 32.44 30.94
C ALA A 637 -19.21 31.31 31.98
N VAL A 638 -18.24 30.40 31.80
CA VAL A 638 -17.95 29.33 32.78
C VAL A 638 -17.58 29.91 34.14
N ARG A 639 -16.65 30.87 34.20
CA ARG A 639 -16.20 31.43 35.49
C ARG A 639 -17.20 32.41 36.14
N SER A 640 -18.09 33.03 35.36
CA SER A 640 -19.08 33.97 35.89
C SER A 640 -20.40 33.32 36.27
N SER A 641 -20.75 32.18 35.64
CA SER A 641 -21.99 31.45 35.92
C SER A 641 -21.85 29.94 35.80
N VAL A 642 -22.15 29.35 34.63
CA VAL A 642 -22.07 27.91 34.38
C VAL A 642 -21.87 27.64 32.90
N GLY A 643 -21.00 26.69 32.58
CA GLY A 643 -20.88 26.15 31.23
C GLY A 643 -20.87 24.63 31.19
N LEU A 644 -21.17 24.10 30.00
CA LEU A 644 -21.32 22.68 29.73
C LEU A 644 -20.32 22.23 28.67
N CYS A 645 -19.51 21.22 28.97
CA CYS A 645 -18.57 20.65 28.01
C CYS A 645 -18.74 19.13 27.90
N ASP A 646 -18.76 18.64 26.66
CA ASP A 646 -18.78 17.21 26.39
C ASP A 646 -17.38 16.60 26.64
N VAL A 647 -17.31 15.78 27.69
CA VAL A 647 -16.12 15.01 28.12
C VAL A 647 -16.36 13.50 27.97
N THR A 648 -17.35 13.11 27.15
CA THR A 648 -17.67 11.71 26.84
C THR A 648 -16.44 10.95 26.34
N THR A 649 -15.57 11.61 25.57
CA THR A 649 -14.41 10.99 24.93
C THR A 649 -13.29 10.53 25.88
N LEU A 650 -13.31 10.91 27.16
CA LEU A 650 -12.32 10.39 28.12
C LEU A 650 -12.43 8.87 28.21
N GLY A 651 -11.31 8.16 28.33
CA GLY A 651 -11.35 6.73 28.60
C GLY A 651 -12.01 6.46 29.94
N LYS A 652 -12.85 5.43 30.02
CA LYS A 652 -13.54 5.01 31.24
C LYS A 652 -13.40 3.50 31.37
N ILE A 653 -12.93 3.04 32.52
CA ILE A 653 -12.70 1.64 32.81
C ILE A 653 -13.32 1.35 34.18
N ASP A 654 -14.29 0.44 34.21
CA ASP A 654 -14.78 -0.13 35.47
C ASP A 654 -13.77 -1.22 35.89
N VAL A 655 -13.28 -1.13 37.13
CA VAL A 655 -12.34 -2.08 37.76
C VAL A 655 -13.06 -2.66 38.96
N GLN A 656 -13.38 -3.95 38.90
CA GLN A 656 -14.21 -4.63 39.88
C GLN A 656 -13.51 -5.86 40.44
N GLY A 657 -13.89 -6.29 41.65
CA GLY A 657 -13.36 -7.50 42.31
C GLY A 657 -12.72 -7.21 43.67
N ALA A 658 -12.49 -8.27 44.46
CA ALA A 658 -12.00 -8.16 45.83
C ALA A 658 -10.60 -7.50 45.91
N ASP A 659 -9.77 -7.69 44.87
CA ASP A 659 -8.40 -7.19 44.81
C ASP A 659 -8.26 -5.90 43.97
N ALA A 660 -9.37 -5.27 43.55
CA ALA A 660 -9.35 -4.09 42.68
C ALA A 660 -8.50 -2.94 43.25
N GLY A 661 -8.59 -2.67 44.55
CA GLY A 661 -7.80 -1.64 45.22
C GLY A 661 -6.30 -1.94 45.23
N GLU A 662 -5.91 -3.21 45.37
CA GLU A 662 -4.51 -3.64 45.35
C GLU A 662 -3.95 -3.60 43.92
N PHE A 663 -4.71 -4.08 42.93
CA PHE A 663 -4.32 -3.94 41.53
C PHE A 663 -4.08 -2.48 41.14
N LEU A 664 -4.98 -1.57 41.53
CA LEU A 664 -4.81 -0.14 41.30
C LEU A 664 -3.61 0.46 42.04
N ASN A 665 -3.23 -0.07 43.21
CA ASN A 665 -1.97 0.30 43.86
C ASN A 665 -0.75 -0.09 43.03
N ARG A 666 -0.79 -1.20 42.28
CA ARG A 666 0.35 -1.62 41.45
C ARG A 666 0.42 -0.84 40.14
N VAL A 667 -0.73 -0.42 39.60
CA VAL A 667 -0.83 0.36 38.34
C VAL A 667 -0.52 1.85 38.55
N TYR A 668 -1.15 2.51 39.53
CA TYR A 668 -0.93 3.93 39.80
C TYR A 668 0.33 4.17 40.63
N ALA A 669 1.03 5.27 40.40
CA ALA A 669 2.19 5.67 41.19
C ALA A 669 1.82 6.06 42.63
N ASN A 670 0.65 6.69 42.81
CA ASN A 670 0.08 7.03 44.11
C ASN A 670 -0.75 5.88 44.70
N MET A 671 -1.00 5.93 46.01
CA MET A 671 -1.81 4.94 46.72
C MET A 671 -3.29 5.08 46.32
N MET A 672 -3.94 4.03 45.84
CA MET A 672 -5.37 3.99 45.50
C MET A 672 -6.19 3.13 46.47
N GLY A 673 -5.63 2.06 47.04
CA GLY A 673 -6.33 1.16 47.96
C GLY A 673 -6.82 1.82 49.26
N THR A 674 -6.31 3.01 49.62
CA THR A 674 -6.79 3.79 50.78
C THR A 674 -7.87 4.82 50.44
N LEU A 675 -8.37 4.82 49.21
CA LEU A 675 -9.47 5.68 48.80
C LEU A 675 -10.76 5.23 49.48
N LYS A 676 -11.46 6.14 50.16
CA LYS A 676 -12.76 5.84 50.78
C LYS A 676 -13.83 5.65 49.70
N VAL A 677 -14.82 4.80 49.95
CA VAL A 677 -16.02 4.71 49.11
C VAL A 677 -16.72 6.07 49.05
N GLY A 678 -17.24 6.42 47.88
CA GLY A 678 -17.85 7.71 47.60
C GLY A 678 -16.86 8.84 47.33
N MET A 679 -15.56 8.53 47.16
CA MET A 679 -14.52 9.52 46.88
C MET A 679 -13.75 9.22 45.59
N VAL A 680 -13.15 10.26 45.05
CA VAL A 680 -12.32 10.29 43.86
C VAL A 680 -10.90 10.69 44.23
N ARG A 681 -9.91 10.15 43.52
CA ARG A 681 -8.50 10.53 43.64
C ARG A 681 -7.88 10.68 42.25
N TYR A 682 -7.24 11.81 42.00
CA TYR A 682 -6.38 11.98 40.84
C TYR A 682 -5.12 11.13 40.99
N GLY A 683 -4.67 10.50 39.91
CA GLY A 683 -3.54 9.59 39.92
C GLY A 683 -2.67 9.69 38.67
N LEU A 684 -1.41 9.30 38.85
CA LEU A 684 -0.42 9.24 37.78
C LEU A 684 -0.11 7.77 37.48
N MET A 685 -0.13 7.40 36.21
CA MET A 685 0.40 6.12 35.74
C MET A 685 1.78 6.38 35.14
N LEU A 686 2.76 5.53 35.48
CA LEU A 686 4.10 5.61 34.91
C LEU A 686 4.33 4.46 33.94
N ARG A 687 5.22 4.68 32.98
CA ARG A 687 5.85 3.63 32.20
C ARG A 687 6.92 2.95 33.05
N GLU A 688 7.30 1.74 32.68
CA GLU A 688 8.37 0.99 33.37
C GLU A 688 9.69 1.76 33.49
N ASP A 689 9.98 2.69 32.57
CA ASP A 689 11.19 3.52 32.61
C ASP A 689 11.09 4.78 33.49
N GLY A 690 9.95 5.00 34.15
CA GLY A 690 9.73 6.06 35.12
C GLY A 690 9.15 7.37 34.57
N HIS A 691 8.89 7.48 33.26
CA HIS A 691 8.17 8.61 32.68
C HIS A 691 6.66 8.44 32.86
N LEU A 692 5.92 9.55 32.75
CA LEU A 692 4.47 9.52 32.75
C LEU A 692 3.95 8.76 31.53
N TYR A 693 3.03 7.84 31.80
CA TYR A 693 2.31 7.10 30.79
C TYR A 693 0.99 7.79 30.46
N ASP A 694 0.18 8.01 31.49
CA ASP A 694 -1.11 8.70 31.44
C ASP A 694 -1.47 9.19 32.84
N ASP A 695 -2.56 9.94 32.94
CA ASP A 695 -3.12 10.42 34.19
C ASP A 695 -4.65 10.29 34.18
N GLY A 696 -5.25 10.56 35.33
CA GLY A 696 -6.70 10.67 35.43
C GLY A 696 -7.21 10.43 36.82
N THR A 697 -8.52 10.36 36.94
CA THR A 697 -9.22 10.13 38.20
C THR A 697 -9.56 8.66 38.42
N CYS A 698 -9.51 8.23 39.68
CA CYS A 698 -9.99 6.94 40.14
C CYS A 698 -11.09 7.21 41.17
N ALA A 699 -12.32 6.84 40.84
CA ALA A 699 -13.50 6.98 41.69
C ALA A 699 -13.84 5.63 42.33
N ARG A 700 -14.09 5.58 43.63
CA ARG A 700 -14.50 4.36 44.34
C ARG A 700 -15.99 4.39 44.63
N LEU A 701 -16.79 3.67 43.84
CA LEU A 701 -18.26 3.65 43.95
C LEU A 701 -18.76 2.67 45.02
N SER A 702 -18.06 1.56 45.22
CA SER A 702 -18.31 0.60 46.30
C SER A 702 -17.00 0.01 46.81
N GLU A 703 -17.05 -0.90 47.79
CA GLU A 703 -15.83 -1.55 48.31
C GLU A 703 -15.04 -2.26 47.19
N GLU A 704 -15.74 -2.84 46.22
CA GLU A 704 -15.18 -3.68 45.15
C GLU A 704 -15.40 -3.08 43.75
N HIS A 705 -15.78 -1.80 43.63
CA HIS A 705 -16.05 -1.17 42.34
C HIS A 705 -15.39 0.21 42.24
N TYR A 706 -14.46 0.30 41.30
CA TYR A 706 -13.79 1.54 40.92
C TYR A 706 -14.13 1.91 39.48
N VAL A 707 -14.12 3.20 39.19
CA VAL A 707 -14.18 3.75 37.84
C VAL A 707 -12.94 4.61 37.63
N VAL A 708 -12.10 4.18 36.69
CA VAL A 708 -10.89 4.88 36.29
C VAL A 708 -11.13 5.64 35.01
N THR A 709 -10.78 6.92 35.01
CA THR A 709 -10.74 7.75 33.80
C THR A 709 -9.32 7.89 33.29
N THR A 710 -9.16 7.99 31.97
CA THR A 710 -7.87 8.22 31.30
C THR A 710 -8.02 9.35 30.28
N THR A 711 -6.91 9.86 29.75
CA THR A 711 -6.99 10.81 28.63
C THR A 711 -7.66 10.19 27.39
N THR A 712 -8.28 11.02 26.56
CA THR A 712 -9.03 10.56 25.36
C THR A 712 -8.17 9.74 24.39
N ALA A 713 -6.93 10.17 24.15
CA ALA A 713 -6.05 9.49 23.19
C ALA A 713 -5.52 8.15 23.74
N ASN A 714 -5.37 8.03 25.06
CA ASN A 714 -4.77 6.86 25.71
C ASN A 714 -5.78 5.86 26.30
N ALA A 715 -7.09 6.06 26.09
CA ALA A 715 -8.14 5.13 26.55
C ALA A 715 -7.86 3.66 26.18
N GLY A 716 -7.62 3.38 24.89
CA GLY A 716 -7.29 2.04 24.41
C GLY A 716 -5.93 1.52 24.92
N PRO A 717 -4.84 2.30 24.76
CA PRO A 717 -3.53 1.94 25.30
C PRO A 717 -3.52 1.60 26.80
N VAL A 718 -4.13 2.44 27.66
CA VAL A 718 -4.19 2.21 29.11
C VAL A 718 -4.99 0.97 29.44
N TYR A 719 -6.17 0.77 28.84
CA TYR A 719 -6.95 -0.45 29.04
C TYR A 719 -6.16 -1.71 28.68
N ARG A 720 -5.47 -1.72 27.52
CA ARG A 720 -4.60 -2.85 27.13
C ARG A 720 -3.44 -3.07 28.09
N ASN A 721 -2.85 -2.00 28.63
CA ASN A 721 -1.77 -2.11 29.61
C ASN A 721 -2.27 -2.70 30.93
N MET A 722 -3.45 -2.29 31.41
CA MET A 722 -4.08 -2.86 32.59
C MET A 722 -4.42 -4.35 32.39
N GLU A 723 -4.98 -4.72 31.23
CA GLU A 723 -5.23 -6.13 30.85
C GLU A 723 -3.92 -6.94 30.82
N PHE A 724 -2.85 -6.41 30.22
CA PHE A 724 -1.55 -7.08 30.22
C PHE A 724 -1.02 -7.25 31.66
N ALA A 725 -1.10 -6.22 32.49
CA ALA A 725 -0.65 -6.29 33.87
C ALA A 725 -1.44 -7.34 34.67
N HIS A 726 -2.75 -7.43 34.48
CA HIS A 726 -3.57 -8.47 35.10
C HIS A 726 -3.23 -9.86 34.55
N GLN A 727 -3.28 -10.07 33.24
CA GLN A 727 -3.11 -11.40 32.64
C GLN A 727 -1.69 -11.97 32.77
N CYS A 728 -0.66 -11.10 32.69
CA CYS A 728 0.73 -11.54 32.57
C CYS A 728 1.57 -11.29 33.82
N LEU A 729 1.27 -10.25 34.61
CA LEU A 729 2.07 -9.91 35.78
C LEU A 729 1.41 -10.37 37.08
N TRP A 730 0.09 -10.21 37.19
CA TRP A 730 -0.66 -10.51 38.41
C TRP A 730 -1.96 -11.30 38.15
N PRO A 731 -1.88 -12.47 37.49
CA PRO A 731 -3.07 -13.28 37.17
C PRO A 731 -3.75 -13.86 38.41
N GLU A 732 -3.10 -13.80 39.58
CA GLU A 732 -3.63 -14.25 40.86
C GLU A 732 -4.65 -13.31 41.50
N LEU A 733 -4.71 -12.04 41.08
CA LEU A 733 -5.60 -11.04 41.68
C LEU A 733 -7.03 -11.20 41.17
N ASP A 734 -8.01 -11.18 42.09
CA ASP A 734 -9.43 -11.14 41.76
C ASP A 734 -9.83 -9.74 41.29
N VAL A 735 -9.65 -9.50 39.99
CA VAL A 735 -9.99 -8.25 39.31
C VAL A 735 -10.59 -8.55 37.94
N GLN A 736 -11.64 -7.81 37.60
CA GLN A 736 -12.23 -7.76 36.26
C GLN A 736 -12.20 -6.33 35.75
N LEU A 737 -11.73 -6.18 34.52
CA LEU A 737 -11.59 -4.90 33.84
C LEU A 737 -12.62 -4.82 32.71
N ILE A 738 -13.40 -3.73 32.67
CA ILE A 738 -14.37 -3.48 31.60
C ILE A 738 -14.15 -2.07 31.08
N SER A 739 -13.79 -1.93 29.81
CA SER A 739 -13.84 -0.61 29.17
C SER A 739 -15.30 -0.15 29.04
N THR A 740 -15.66 0.88 29.79
CA THR A 740 -16.99 1.50 29.78
C THR A 740 -16.99 2.83 29.04
N THR A 741 -15.92 3.12 28.29
CA THR A 741 -15.71 4.36 27.52
C THR A 741 -16.92 4.73 26.66
N ASP A 742 -17.44 3.78 25.88
CA ASP A 742 -18.58 3.99 24.98
C ASP A 742 -19.94 3.76 25.64
N ALA A 743 -19.96 3.25 26.87
CA ALA A 743 -21.20 2.96 27.59
C ALA A 743 -21.82 4.21 28.23
N TRP A 744 -21.01 5.25 28.47
CA TRP A 744 -21.40 6.44 29.21
C TRP A 744 -21.10 7.73 28.44
N ALA A 745 -22.15 8.53 28.20
CA ALA A 745 -21.99 9.94 27.86
C ALA A 745 -21.71 10.71 29.14
N GLN A 746 -20.81 11.70 29.10
CA GLN A 746 -20.41 12.45 30.30
C GLN A 746 -20.23 13.93 29.98
N ILE A 747 -20.94 14.77 30.73
CA ILE A 747 -20.93 16.23 30.58
C ILE A 747 -20.31 16.86 31.82
N ALA A 748 -19.30 17.69 31.61
CA ALA A 748 -18.74 18.55 32.64
C ALA A 748 -19.62 19.80 32.77
N VAL A 749 -20.19 20.01 33.96
CA VAL A 749 -20.98 21.17 34.35
C VAL A 749 -20.13 22.00 35.30
N ALA A 750 -19.55 23.08 34.80
CA ALA A 750 -18.52 23.85 35.51
C ALA A 750 -18.94 25.32 35.71
N GLY A 751 -18.61 25.88 36.87
CA GLY A 751 -18.89 27.26 37.24
C GLY A 751 -19.62 27.38 38.59
N PRO A 752 -19.66 28.58 39.20
CA PRO A 752 -20.30 28.79 40.50
C PRO A 752 -21.79 28.40 40.55
N ARG A 753 -22.50 28.40 39.41
CA ARG A 753 -23.93 28.02 39.32
C ARG A 753 -24.16 26.56 38.93
N SER A 754 -23.10 25.74 38.82
CA SER A 754 -23.18 24.33 38.42
C SER A 754 -24.02 23.47 39.37
N ARG A 755 -23.84 23.66 40.69
CA ARG A 755 -24.64 22.97 41.72
C ARG A 755 -26.12 23.29 41.58
N GLU A 756 -26.47 24.57 41.43
CA GLU A 756 -27.86 24.99 41.27
C GLU A 756 -28.50 24.39 40.02
N LEU A 757 -27.79 24.37 38.89
CA LEU A 757 -28.29 23.73 37.68
C LEU A 757 -28.56 22.24 37.89
N LEU A 758 -27.62 21.51 38.50
CA LEU A 758 -27.77 20.08 38.73
C LEU A 758 -28.89 19.75 39.73
N SER A 759 -29.08 20.58 40.77
CA SER A 759 -30.19 20.42 41.73
C SER A 759 -31.58 20.46 41.06
N ARG A 760 -31.71 21.02 39.84
CA ARG A 760 -32.98 21.02 39.09
C ARG A 760 -33.31 19.68 38.44
N ILE A 761 -32.32 18.80 38.28
CA ILE A 761 -32.49 17.53 37.55
C ILE A 761 -32.16 16.29 38.38
N VAL A 762 -31.40 16.42 39.48
CA VAL A 762 -31.07 15.31 40.38
C VAL A 762 -32.29 14.92 41.22
N ASP A 763 -32.59 13.62 41.30
CA ASP A 763 -33.71 13.10 42.07
C ASP A 763 -33.28 12.80 43.52
N ASP A 764 -33.97 13.41 44.50
CA ASP A 764 -33.92 13.08 45.93
C ASP A 764 -32.52 12.77 46.52
N PHE A 765 -31.49 13.52 46.09
CA PHE A 765 -30.09 13.36 46.53
C PHE A 765 -29.46 14.71 46.89
N ASP A 766 -28.86 14.82 48.08
CA ASP A 766 -28.23 16.06 48.54
C ASP A 766 -26.84 16.26 47.93
N ILE A 767 -26.71 17.28 47.07
CA ILE A 767 -25.44 17.69 46.45
C ILE A 767 -24.84 18.98 47.05
N SER A 768 -25.28 19.35 48.26
CA SER A 768 -24.69 20.43 49.05
C SER A 768 -23.19 20.18 49.30
N ASN A 769 -22.44 21.24 49.62
CA ASN A 769 -21.00 21.12 49.85
C ASN A 769 -20.68 20.18 51.04
N GLU A 770 -21.55 20.16 52.05
CA GLU A 770 -21.41 19.33 53.24
C GLU A 770 -21.67 17.85 52.94
N ALA A 771 -22.74 17.54 52.19
CA ALA A 771 -23.11 16.16 51.85
C ALA A 771 -22.28 15.56 50.71
N PHE A 772 -21.88 16.38 49.74
CA PHE A 772 -21.14 15.97 48.54
C PHE A 772 -19.88 16.81 48.36
N PRO A 773 -18.85 16.64 49.22
CA PRO A 773 -17.64 17.48 49.27
C PRO A 773 -16.78 17.37 48.00
N PHE A 774 -15.76 18.24 47.87
CA PHE A 774 -14.83 18.19 46.75
C PHE A 774 -14.21 16.79 46.60
N MET A 775 -14.15 16.28 45.36
CA MET A 775 -13.76 14.91 45.01
C MET A 775 -14.72 13.82 45.50
N ALA A 776 -15.97 14.13 45.86
CA ALA A 776 -16.99 13.11 46.09
C ALA A 776 -17.49 12.48 44.78
N CYS A 777 -17.96 11.23 44.84
CA CYS A 777 -18.67 10.55 43.76
C CYS A 777 -19.84 9.72 44.29
N SER A 778 -20.87 9.54 43.46
CA SER A 778 -21.98 8.62 43.77
C SER A 778 -22.67 8.15 42.49
N GLU A 779 -23.29 6.98 42.57
CA GLU A 779 -24.39 6.62 41.68
C GLU A 779 -25.67 7.28 42.21
N LEU A 780 -26.53 7.76 41.31
CA LEU A 780 -27.81 8.41 41.63
C LEU A 780 -28.79 8.30 40.46
N THR A 781 -29.97 8.90 40.62
CA THR A 781 -30.93 9.09 39.53
C THR A 781 -31.19 10.56 39.23
N ILE A 782 -31.45 10.85 37.96
CA ILE A 782 -31.86 12.17 37.48
C ILE A 782 -33.14 12.07 36.66
N CYS A 783 -33.81 13.20 36.45
CA CYS A 783 -34.94 13.32 35.53
C CYS A 783 -36.02 12.25 35.76
N LYS A 784 -36.35 11.96 37.02
CA LYS A 784 -37.36 10.97 37.44
C LYS A 784 -36.95 9.52 37.15
N GLY A 785 -35.75 9.14 37.56
CA GLY A 785 -35.32 7.73 37.61
C GLY A 785 -34.29 7.31 36.56
N LEU A 786 -33.76 8.22 35.73
CA LEU A 786 -32.66 7.88 34.83
C LEU A 786 -31.38 7.70 35.66
N ARG A 787 -30.79 6.50 35.62
CA ARG A 787 -29.52 6.24 36.31
C ARG A 787 -28.40 7.15 35.81
N ALA A 788 -27.62 7.68 36.72
CA ALA A 788 -26.44 8.49 36.43
C ALA A 788 -25.32 8.22 37.45
N ARG A 789 -24.11 8.59 37.08
CA ARG A 789 -22.96 8.70 37.99
C ARG A 789 -22.57 10.16 38.07
N LEU A 790 -22.35 10.67 39.27
CA LEU A 790 -21.95 12.04 39.52
C LEU A 790 -20.58 12.07 40.16
N PHE A 791 -19.70 12.94 39.66
CA PHE A 791 -18.34 13.12 40.17
C PHE A 791 -18.10 14.61 40.41
N ARG A 792 -17.75 15.03 41.63
CA ARG A 792 -17.36 16.43 41.92
C ARG A 792 -15.87 16.61 41.64
N ILE A 793 -15.53 16.65 40.35
CA ILE A 793 -14.18 16.85 39.82
C ILE A 793 -14.16 18.07 38.90
N SER A 794 -12.99 18.72 38.80
CA SER A 794 -12.84 19.94 38.04
C SER A 794 -11.51 19.98 37.30
N PHE A 795 -11.57 20.25 35.99
CA PHE A 795 -10.42 20.56 35.16
C PHE A 795 -10.37 22.05 34.77
N SER A 796 -11.40 22.83 35.13
CA SER A 796 -11.48 24.28 34.89
C SER A 796 -10.98 25.14 36.08
N GLY A 797 -10.83 24.52 37.25
CA GLY A 797 -10.52 25.20 38.51
C GLY A 797 -11.72 25.89 39.18
N GLU A 798 -12.91 25.77 38.60
CA GLU A 798 -14.18 26.19 39.23
C GLU A 798 -14.80 25.05 40.02
N LEU A 799 -15.84 25.35 40.82
CA LEU A 799 -16.83 24.35 41.23
C LEU A 799 -17.34 23.65 39.98
N ALA A 800 -17.18 22.33 39.92
CA ALA A 800 -17.60 21.55 38.78
C ALA A 800 -18.01 20.14 39.17
N TYR A 801 -18.87 19.59 38.33
CA TYR A 801 -19.38 18.25 38.41
C TYR A 801 -19.30 17.62 37.03
N GLU A 802 -18.97 16.34 36.96
CA GLU A 802 -19.13 15.54 35.76
C GLU A 802 -20.30 14.58 35.98
N ILE A 803 -21.32 14.69 35.14
CA ILE A 803 -22.50 13.84 35.19
C ILE A 803 -22.47 12.87 34.00
N ALA A 804 -22.49 11.57 34.32
CA ALA A 804 -22.45 10.49 33.35
C ALA A 804 -23.80 9.77 33.29
N VAL A 805 -24.33 9.57 32.09
CA VAL A 805 -25.55 8.79 31.81
C VAL A 805 -25.26 7.73 30.75
N PRO A 806 -26.06 6.65 30.64
CA PRO A 806 -25.89 5.69 29.55
C PRO A 806 -25.88 6.43 28.20
N ALA A 807 -24.92 6.11 27.33
CA ALA A 807 -24.57 6.93 26.15
C ALA A 807 -25.78 7.31 25.28
N ARG A 808 -26.78 6.42 25.16
CA ARG A 808 -28.03 6.68 24.42
C ARG A 808 -28.84 7.89 24.90
N TYR A 809 -28.58 8.40 26.10
CA TYR A 809 -29.24 9.58 26.67
C TYR A 809 -28.37 10.85 26.64
N GLY A 810 -27.14 10.78 26.11
CA GLY A 810 -26.22 11.92 26.13
C GLY A 810 -26.75 13.17 25.44
N HIS A 811 -27.33 13.01 24.24
CA HIS A 811 -28.01 14.10 23.51
C HIS A 811 -29.09 14.77 24.38
N ALA A 812 -30.02 13.97 24.88
CA ALA A 812 -31.15 14.45 25.67
C ALA A 812 -30.71 15.11 26.99
N LEU A 813 -29.64 14.61 27.61
CA LEU A 813 -29.04 15.22 28.80
C LEU A 813 -28.50 16.62 28.48
N MET A 814 -27.76 16.78 27.39
CA MET A 814 -27.22 18.09 26.99
C MET A 814 -28.34 19.10 26.73
N GLU A 815 -29.36 18.72 25.96
CA GLU A 815 -30.53 19.56 25.72
C GLU A 815 -31.22 19.97 27.03
N ARG A 816 -31.42 19.01 27.94
CA ARG A 816 -32.08 19.26 29.22
C ARG A 816 -31.27 20.21 30.10
N LEU A 817 -29.95 20.03 30.18
CA LEU A 817 -29.08 20.93 30.95
C LEU A 817 -29.10 22.35 30.38
N MET A 818 -29.06 22.49 29.05
CA MET A 818 -29.16 23.79 28.38
C MET A 818 -30.53 24.46 28.59
N GLU A 819 -31.62 23.69 28.55
CA GLU A 819 -32.97 24.18 28.82
C GLU A 819 -33.13 24.65 30.27
N GLN A 820 -32.75 23.81 31.23
CA GLN A 820 -32.87 24.11 32.67
C GLN A 820 -31.88 25.16 33.16
N GLY A 821 -30.81 25.44 32.39
CA GLY A 821 -29.81 26.43 32.72
C GLY A 821 -29.99 27.76 31.98
N ARG A 822 -31.05 27.95 31.19
CA ARG A 822 -31.23 29.14 30.36
C ARG A 822 -31.26 30.45 31.17
N ASP A 823 -32.01 30.48 32.27
CA ASP A 823 -32.08 31.62 33.19
C ASP A 823 -30.78 31.82 33.98
N LEU A 824 -29.94 30.79 34.07
CA LEU A 824 -28.60 30.84 34.67
C LEU A 824 -27.53 31.31 33.68
N GLY A 825 -27.86 31.48 32.40
CA GLY A 825 -26.87 31.78 31.37
C GLY A 825 -25.96 30.60 31.03
N ALA A 826 -26.48 29.37 31.12
CA ALA A 826 -25.73 28.17 30.74
C ALA A 826 -25.19 28.28 29.31
N THR A 827 -23.88 28.08 29.18
CA THR A 827 -23.15 28.25 27.93
C THR A 827 -22.42 26.97 27.54
N PRO A 828 -22.65 26.39 26.34
CA PRO A 828 -21.84 25.28 25.89
C PRO A 828 -20.45 25.77 25.54
N TYR A 829 -19.43 24.97 25.87
CA TYR A 829 -18.05 25.30 25.54
C TYR A 829 -17.27 24.09 25.06
N GLY A 830 -16.36 24.35 24.11
CA GLY A 830 -15.60 23.31 23.45
C GLY A 830 -14.22 23.05 24.05
N THR A 831 -13.42 22.24 23.36
CA THR A 831 -12.07 21.87 23.81
C THR A 831 -11.12 23.05 23.92
N GLU A 832 -11.32 24.13 23.14
CA GLU A 832 -10.45 25.30 23.17
C GLU A 832 -10.67 26.13 24.44
N ALA A 833 -11.93 26.38 24.81
CA ALA A 833 -12.26 27.02 26.09
C ALA A 833 -11.84 26.16 27.29
N LEU A 834 -11.99 24.83 27.20
CA LEU A 834 -11.45 23.91 28.21
C LEU A 834 -9.92 24.03 28.33
N ALA A 835 -9.21 24.18 27.21
CA ALA A 835 -7.77 24.38 27.19
C ALA A 835 -7.36 25.70 27.85
N VAL A 836 -8.10 26.80 27.63
CA VAL A 836 -7.83 28.06 28.33
C VAL A 836 -7.99 27.89 29.85
N LEU A 837 -9.13 27.34 30.29
CA LEU A 837 -9.46 27.20 31.70
C LEU A 837 -8.42 26.34 32.45
N ARG A 838 -7.97 25.25 31.84
CA ARG A 838 -6.96 24.36 32.45
C ARG A 838 -5.56 24.97 32.43
N ILE A 839 -5.19 25.75 31.40
CA ILE A 839 -3.91 26.48 31.33
C ILE A 839 -3.86 27.55 32.41
N GLU A 840 -4.95 28.30 32.61
CA GLU A 840 -5.05 29.29 33.71
C GLU A 840 -4.81 28.66 35.09
N LYS A 841 -5.05 27.36 35.23
CA LYS A 841 -4.85 26.59 36.47
C LYS A 841 -3.55 25.80 36.50
N GLY A 842 -2.74 25.80 35.44
CA GLY A 842 -1.52 25.00 35.36
C GLY A 842 -1.76 23.49 35.28
N HIS A 843 -2.97 23.05 34.95
CA HIS A 843 -3.26 21.63 34.81
C HIS A 843 -2.62 21.07 33.54
N ALA A 844 -1.96 19.92 33.69
CA ALA A 844 -1.36 19.18 32.58
C ALA A 844 -2.43 18.55 31.68
N ALA A 845 -2.16 18.52 30.38
CA ALA A 845 -2.91 17.75 29.40
C ALA A 845 -1.93 17.03 28.46
N GLY A 846 -2.41 16.53 27.32
CA GLY A 846 -1.57 15.81 26.34
C GLY A 846 -0.31 16.58 25.89
N ALA A 847 -0.33 17.91 25.86
CA ALA A 847 0.83 18.73 25.52
C ALA A 847 1.96 18.66 26.57
N GLU A 848 1.61 18.52 27.84
CA GLU A 848 2.54 18.31 28.95
C GLU A 848 2.88 16.82 29.13
N LEU A 849 2.03 15.90 28.68
CA LEU A 849 2.24 14.45 28.76
C LEU A 849 2.76 13.90 27.43
N ASN A 850 3.95 14.32 27.01
CA ASN A 850 4.50 14.06 25.67
C ASN A 850 5.43 12.82 25.57
N GLY A 851 5.43 11.95 26.58
CA GLY A 851 6.28 10.76 26.64
C GLY A 851 7.71 10.98 27.15
N GLN A 852 8.14 12.23 27.36
CA GLN A 852 9.42 12.59 27.98
C GLN A 852 9.25 13.19 29.37
N THR A 853 8.02 13.39 29.81
CA THR A 853 7.70 14.08 31.05
C THR A 853 7.80 13.14 32.24
N THR A 854 8.48 13.58 33.30
CA THR A 854 8.52 12.90 34.59
C THR A 854 7.55 13.55 35.58
N ALA A 855 7.17 12.84 36.64
CA ALA A 855 6.39 13.42 37.72
C ALA A 855 7.08 14.63 38.38
N ALA A 856 8.42 14.66 38.39
CA ALA A 856 9.19 15.80 38.90
C ALA A 856 9.06 17.03 38.01
N MET A 857 9.08 16.86 36.68
CA MET A 857 8.86 17.95 35.74
C MET A 857 7.50 18.62 35.94
N LEU A 858 6.44 17.85 36.23
CA LEU A 858 5.11 18.39 36.55
C LEU A 858 4.97 18.98 37.96
N GLY A 859 5.99 18.88 38.82
CA GLY A 859 5.87 19.24 40.23
C GLY A 859 5.04 18.26 41.06
N LEU A 860 4.73 17.08 40.52
CA LEU A 860 3.90 16.03 41.15
C LEU A 860 4.71 14.85 41.70
N VAL A 861 6.03 15.02 41.92
CA VAL A 861 6.91 13.95 42.44
C VAL A 861 6.41 13.34 43.75
N LYS A 862 5.73 14.12 44.60
CA LYS A 862 5.15 13.64 45.86
C LYS A 862 4.03 12.59 45.66
N MET A 863 3.42 12.53 44.48
CA MET A 863 2.44 11.50 44.14
C MET A 863 3.10 10.14 43.86
N VAL A 864 4.39 10.10 43.50
CA VAL A 864 5.10 8.84 43.31
C VAL A 864 5.44 8.26 44.68
N SER A 865 4.62 7.32 45.15
CA SER A 865 4.73 6.75 46.49
C SER A 865 6.09 6.08 46.71
N ALA A 866 6.71 6.34 47.86
CA ALA A 866 7.88 5.58 48.33
C ALA A 866 7.48 4.42 49.25
N LYS A 867 6.20 4.31 49.62
CA LYS A 867 5.67 3.36 50.61
C LYS A 867 5.16 2.06 49.98
N LYS A 868 5.04 2.01 48.66
CA LYS A 868 4.63 0.85 47.87
C LYS A 868 5.42 0.82 46.57
N ASP A 869 5.48 -0.34 45.95
CA ASP A 869 5.93 -0.44 44.56
C ASP A 869 4.75 -0.23 43.59
N SER A 870 5.09 0.14 42.36
CA SER A 870 4.17 0.23 41.22
C SER A 870 4.99 0.36 39.94
N ILE A 871 4.36 0.07 38.81
CA ILE A 871 4.98 0.22 37.48
C ILE A 871 5.69 1.58 37.40
N GLY A 872 6.98 1.55 37.05
CA GLY A 872 7.82 2.74 36.86
C GLY A 872 8.36 3.43 38.11
N ALA A 873 7.86 3.12 39.32
CA ALA A 873 8.20 3.88 40.53
C ALA A 873 9.66 3.74 40.99
N VAL A 874 10.31 2.62 40.70
CA VAL A 874 11.75 2.43 40.93
C VAL A 874 12.55 3.22 39.90
N MET A 875 12.22 3.06 38.63
CA MET A 875 12.97 3.67 37.52
C MET A 875 12.81 5.19 37.46
N SER A 876 11.72 5.75 37.99
CA SER A 876 11.55 7.20 38.11
C SER A 876 12.58 7.87 39.01
N ARG A 877 13.33 7.10 39.82
CA ARG A 877 14.36 7.58 40.75
C ARG A 877 15.79 7.32 40.27
N ARG A 878 15.96 6.74 39.07
CA ARG A 878 17.30 6.47 38.52
C ARG A 878 18.07 7.77 38.35
N GLU A 879 19.38 7.72 38.57
CA GLU A 879 20.27 8.88 38.64
C GLU A 879 20.08 9.86 37.46
N GLY A 880 20.01 9.35 36.23
CA GLY A 880 19.83 10.18 35.03
C GLY A 880 18.51 10.95 34.99
N LEU A 881 17.40 10.34 35.41
CA LEU A 881 16.08 11.01 35.46
C LEU A 881 15.98 11.94 36.67
N ALA A 882 16.50 11.51 37.81
CA ALA A 882 16.47 12.28 39.05
C ALA A 882 17.28 13.59 38.95
N LYS A 883 18.30 13.61 38.08
CA LYS A 883 19.11 14.80 37.77
C LYS A 883 18.42 15.81 36.86
N ASP A 884 17.28 15.49 36.26
CA ASP A 884 16.55 16.43 35.42
C ASP A 884 15.99 17.58 36.26
N THR A 885 16.39 18.79 35.92
CA THR A 885 16.02 20.01 36.63
C THR A 885 14.92 20.81 35.94
N ARG A 886 14.38 20.33 34.81
CA ARG A 886 13.26 20.98 34.13
C ARG A 886 12.01 20.92 35.00
N ARG A 887 11.32 22.05 35.18
CA ARG A 887 10.08 22.16 35.95
C ARG A 887 9.03 22.91 35.14
N LEU A 888 7.78 22.50 35.28
CA LEU A 888 6.64 23.18 34.69
C LEU A 888 6.49 24.56 35.34
N VAL A 889 6.51 25.59 34.51
CA VAL A 889 6.35 26.99 34.91
C VAL A 889 5.26 27.65 34.09
N GLY A 890 4.74 28.78 34.59
CA GLY A 890 3.96 29.71 33.81
C GLY A 890 4.89 30.70 33.09
N LEU A 891 4.48 31.17 31.92
CA LEU A 891 5.19 32.17 31.15
C LEU A 891 4.21 33.27 30.74
N LYS A 892 4.61 34.53 30.94
CA LYS A 892 3.84 35.71 30.54
C LYS A 892 4.70 36.58 29.62
N PRO A 893 4.22 37.00 28.44
CA PRO A 893 5.00 37.89 27.58
C PRO A 893 5.20 39.25 28.27
N VAL A 894 6.41 39.79 28.18
CA VAL A 894 6.73 41.12 28.72
C VAL A 894 5.87 42.19 28.05
N ASN A 895 5.62 42.03 26.74
CA ASN A 895 4.59 42.77 26.02
C ASN A 895 3.30 41.93 25.96
N GLY A 896 2.29 42.30 26.75
CA GLY A 896 1.03 41.57 26.87
C GLY A 896 0.26 41.31 25.57
N ALA A 897 0.56 42.06 24.49
CA ALA A 897 -0.03 41.87 23.17
C ALA A 897 0.66 40.78 22.33
N MET A 898 1.87 40.33 22.71
CA MET A 898 2.62 39.32 21.97
C MET A 898 2.12 37.92 22.31
N GLN A 899 1.90 37.11 21.27
CA GLN A 899 1.49 35.72 21.41
C GLN A 899 2.72 34.83 21.61
N VAL A 900 2.81 34.20 22.78
CA VAL A 900 3.75 33.10 23.00
C VAL A 900 3.27 31.89 22.19
N ARG A 901 4.17 31.21 21.48
CA ARG A 901 3.79 30.04 20.68
C ARG A 901 4.13 28.75 21.41
N ALA A 902 3.19 27.81 21.43
CA ALA A 902 3.48 26.44 21.83
C ALA A 902 4.56 25.85 20.90
N GLY A 903 5.51 25.11 21.46
CA GLY A 903 6.68 24.59 20.77
C GLY A 903 7.88 25.55 20.71
N SER A 904 7.74 26.81 21.13
CA SER A 904 8.90 27.71 21.26
C SER A 904 9.90 27.17 22.28
N HIS A 905 11.19 27.28 21.96
CA HIS A 905 12.28 26.93 22.87
C HIS A 905 12.62 28.11 23.78
N LEU A 906 13.12 27.80 24.98
CA LEU A 906 13.37 28.76 26.05
C LEU A 906 14.88 28.96 26.21
N PHE A 907 15.33 30.21 26.17
CA PHE A 907 16.74 30.58 26.26
C PHE A 907 16.93 31.67 27.31
N THR A 908 18.09 31.67 27.99
CA THR A 908 18.51 32.87 28.73
C THR A 908 18.54 34.06 27.76
N LYS A 909 18.05 35.22 28.20
CA LYS A 909 18.00 36.42 27.36
C LYS A 909 19.38 36.76 26.77
N GLY A 910 19.45 36.90 25.44
CA GLY A 910 20.67 37.21 24.71
C GLY A 910 21.62 36.02 24.49
N ALA A 911 21.26 34.81 24.93
CA ALA A 911 22.00 33.60 24.57
C ALA A 911 21.83 33.29 23.08
N GLU A 912 22.85 32.66 22.48
CA GLU A 912 22.75 32.14 21.13
C GLU A 912 21.65 31.08 21.06
N GLN A 913 20.84 31.06 20.01
CA GLN A 913 19.74 30.09 19.85
C GLN A 913 20.26 28.78 19.24
N ASN A 914 20.76 27.87 20.07
CA ASN A 914 21.24 26.55 19.64
C ASN A 914 20.99 25.47 20.71
N LEU A 915 21.32 24.21 20.40
CA LEU A 915 21.05 23.08 21.30
C LEU A 915 21.80 23.13 22.63
N SER A 916 22.93 23.84 22.72
CA SER A 916 23.73 23.88 23.96
C SER A 916 23.21 24.89 24.98
N THR A 917 22.44 25.88 24.53
CA THR A 917 21.87 26.98 25.33
C THR A 917 20.36 26.85 25.55
N ASP A 918 19.71 25.88 24.89
CA ASP A 918 18.29 25.57 25.06
C ASP A 918 18.02 25.07 26.49
N GLN A 919 17.07 25.71 27.17
CA GLN A 919 16.69 25.46 28.56
C GLN A 919 15.32 24.81 28.70
N GLY A 920 14.66 24.49 27.59
CA GLY A 920 13.37 23.82 27.57
C GLY A 920 12.41 24.42 26.55
N TRP A 921 11.11 24.22 26.74
CA TRP A 921 10.13 24.60 25.71
C TRP A 921 8.77 24.96 26.30
N VAL A 922 8.03 25.74 25.54
CA VAL A 922 6.61 26.05 25.76
C VAL A 922 5.78 24.83 25.34
N THR A 923 5.00 24.26 26.26
CA THR A 923 4.10 23.13 25.98
C THR A 923 2.75 23.61 25.47
N SER A 924 2.19 24.62 26.12
CA SER A 924 0.84 25.11 25.86
C SER A 924 0.81 26.63 25.90
N SER A 925 -0.03 27.26 25.08
CA SER A 925 -0.27 28.70 25.16
C SER A 925 -1.69 29.04 24.77
N CYS A 926 -2.23 30.09 25.38
CA CYS A 926 -3.54 30.64 25.06
C CYS A 926 -3.60 32.14 25.41
N TYR A 927 -4.63 32.83 24.90
CA TYR A 927 -5.03 34.12 25.46
C TYR A 927 -5.94 33.87 26.67
N SER A 928 -5.63 34.48 27.82
CA SER A 928 -6.50 34.42 28.99
C SER A 928 -7.32 35.71 29.08
N PRO A 929 -8.66 35.63 28.96
CA PRO A 929 -9.52 36.80 29.15
C PRO A 929 -9.56 37.29 30.61
N HIS A 930 -9.16 36.45 31.58
CA HIS A 930 -9.13 36.79 33.00
C HIS A 930 -7.84 37.52 33.39
N VAL A 931 -6.71 37.12 32.81
CA VAL A 931 -5.41 37.78 33.01
C VAL A 931 -5.26 38.99 32.08
N GLY A 932 -5.93 38.99 30.93
CA GLY A 932 -5.93 40.08 29.95
C GLY A 932 -4.76 40.03 28.96
N CYS A 933 -4.02 38.93 28.89
CA CYS A 933 -2.89 38.74 27.98
C CYS A 933 -2.72 37.27 27.57
N TYR A 934 -1.80 37.01 26.64
CA TYR A 934 -1.34 35.64 26.40
C TYR A 934 -0.61 35.09 27.62
N ILE A 935 -0.82 33.81 27.89
CA ILE A 935 -0.14 33.03 28.92
C ILE A 935 0.31 31.70 28.31
N ALA A 936 1.28 31.08 28.95
CA ALA A 936 1.83 29.82 28.51
C ALA A 936 2.25 28.94 29.68
N LEU A 937 2.27 27.64 29.44
CA LEU A 937 2.95 26.64 30.26
C LEU A 937 4.19 26.17 29.50
N GLY A 938 5.25 25.87 30.23
CA GLY A 938 6.47 25.32 29.64
C GLY A 938 7.36 24.64 30.65
N TYR A 939 8.24 23.78 30.16
CA TYR A 939 9.28 23.19 30.99
C TYR A 939 10.54 24.03 30.89
N LEU A 940 11.04 24.47 32.04
CA LEU A 940 12.24 25.30 32.12
C LEU A 940 13.24 24.68 33.09
N VAL A 941 14.51 24.57 32.69
CA VAL A 941 15.62 24.18 33.56
C VAL A 941 15.66 25.08 34.79
N ASN A 942 15.60 24.47 35.98
CA ASN A 942 15.51 25.12 37.29
C ASN A 942 14.34 26.12 37.41
N GLY A 943 13.22 25.89 36.72
CA GLY A 943 12.12 26.84 36.64
C GLY A 943 11.46 27.21 37.98
N ASP A 944 11.57 26.34 38.99
CA ASP A 944 11.08 26.57 40.35
C ASP A 944 11.88 27.62 41.13
N THR A 945 13.11 27.95 40.71
CA THR A 945 13.96 28.96 41.35
C THR A 945 14.12 30.25 40.55
N ARG A 946 13.40 30.40 39.43
CA ARG A 946 13.60 31.47 38.43
C ARG A 946 12.41 32.40 38.28
N GLN A 947 11.54 32.45 39.29
CA GLN A 947 10.34 33.29 39.27
C GLN A 947 10.70 34.79 39.14
N GLY A 948 10.04 35.49 38.22
CA GLY A 948 10.29 36.89 37.87
C GLY A 948 11.44 37.10 36.87
N GLU A 949 12.15 36.06 36.46
CA GLU A 949 13.21 36.19 35.45
C GLU A 949 12.63 36.43 34.05
N ILE A 950 13.24 37.33 33.28
CA ILE A 950 12.91 37.56 31.86
C ILE A 950 13.83 36.70 31.00
N ILE A 951 13.24 35.80 30.22
CA ILE A 951 13.91 34.89 29.29
C ILE A 951 13.39 35.09 27.86
N SER A 952 14.07 34.49 26.89
CA SER A 952 13.66 34.51 25.49
C SER A 952 12.91 33.22 25.13
N ALA A 953 11.73 33.34 24.55
CA ALA A 953 11.00 32.25 23.90
C ALA A 953 11.14 32.40 22.38
N ALA A 954 11.82 31.46 21.72
CA ALA A 954 12.13 31.57 20.29
C ALA A 954 11.58 30.39 19.48
N ASN A 955 11.14 30.69 18.27
CA ASN A 955 10.90 29.73 17.19
C ASN A 955 11.87 30.03 16.05
N PRO A 956 13.08 29.44 16.06
CA PRO A 956 14.12 29.74 15.08
C PRO A 956 13.72 29.40 13.64
N LEU A 957 12.82 28.41 13.44
CA LEU A 957 12.36 28.01 12.11
C LEU A 957 11.55 29.11 11.40
N GLU A 958 10.82 29.91 12.17
CA GLU A 958 10.05 31.05 11.65
C GLU A 958 10.71 32.41 11.97
N GLY A 959 11.92 32.41 12.54
CA GLY A 959 12.65 33.63 12.92
C GLY A 959 11.93 34.49 13.96
N GLN A 960 11.17 33.87 14.87
CA GLN A 960 10.40 34.57 15.90
C GLN A 960 11.07 34.48 17.27
N GLU A 961 11.04 35.57 18.01
CA GLU A 961 11.60 35.69 19.35
C GLU A 961 10.77 36.65 20.20
N PHE A 962 10.50 36.27 21.45
CA PHE A 962 9.68 37.03 22.38
C PHE A 962 10.29 37.00 23.79
N ASP A 963 10.33 38.16 24.45
CA ASP A 963 10.67 38.22 25.87
C ASP A 963 9.48 37.75 26.72
N VAL A 964 9.71 36.78 27.60
CA VAL A 964 8.71 36.25 28.53
C VAL A 964 9.24 36.27 29.97
N GLU A 965 8.38 36.65 30.91
CA GLU A 965 8.61 36.56 32.35
C GLU A 965 8.20 35.16 32.85
N VAL A 966 9.07 34.53 33.63
CA VAL A 966 8.80 33.26 34.31
C VAL A 966 7.92 33.53 35.53
N VAL A 967 6.75 32.91 35.57
CA VAL A 967 5.75 33.07 36.63
C VAL A 967 5.25 31.71 37.14
N SER A 968 4.37 31.73 38.14
CA SER A 968 3.67 30.52 38.59
C SER A 968 2.84 29.94 37.44
N ALA A 969 2.82 28.61 37.32
CA ALA A 969 1.94 27.92 36.39
C ALA A 969 0.44 28.12 36.72
N HIS A 970 0.12 28.60 37.92
CA HIS A 970 -1.24 28.86 38.40
C HIS A 970 -1.54 30.36 38.28
N PHE A 971 -2.18 30.75 37.18
CA PHE A 971 -2.48 32.16 36.87
C PHE A 971 -3.74 32.66 37.56
N VAL A 972 -4.72 31.78 37.78
CA VAL A 972 -6.03 32.14 38.36
C VAL A 972 -6.30 31.27 39.60
N ASP A 973 -6.68 31.91 40.70
CA ASP A 973 -7.02 31.25 41.99
C ASP A 973 -5.95 30.22 42.43
N PRO A 974 -4.69 30.62 42.63
CA PRO A 974 -3.60 29.67 42.95
C PRO A 974 -3.86 28.84 44.21
N GLU A 975 -4.60 29.40 45.18
CA GLU A 975 -4.97 28.71 46.43
C GLU A 975 -6.10 27.67 46.24
N GLY A 976 -6.80 27.72 45.10
CA GLY A 976 -7.85 26.78 44.77
C GLY A 976 -9.06 26.90 45.69
N VAL A 977 -9.50 28.13 45.97
CA VAL A 977 -10.67 28.37 46.83
C VAL A 977 -11.95 28.05 46.07
N ARG A 978 -12.02 28.43 44.78
CA ARG A 978 -13.26 28.34 43.96
C ARG A 978 -13.71 26.91 43.68
N LEU A 979 -12.79 25.95 43.71
CA LEU A 979 -13.09 24.52 43.53
C LEU A 979 -13.62 23.83 44.80
N ARG A 980 -13.43 24.44 45.98
CA ARG A 980 -13.80 23.87 47.30
C ARG A 980 -15.09 24.45 47.87
N ASP A 981 -15.64 25.49 47.23
CA ASP A 981 -16.88 26.18 47.59
C ASP A 981 -18.15 25.36 47.32
#